data_AF-W8F159-F1
#
_entry.id   AF-W8F159-F1
#
_cell.length_a   1.000
_cell.length_b   1.000
_cell.length_c   1.000
_cell.angle_alpha   90.00
_cell.angle_beta   90.00
_cell.angle_gamma   90.00
#
_symmetry.space_group_name_H-M   'P 1'
#
loop_
_entity.id
_entity.type
_entity.pdbx_description
1 polymer ?
#
loop_
_entity_poly.entity_id
_entity_poly.type
_entity_poly.pdbx_seq_one_letter_code
_entity_poly.pdbx_strand_id
1 'polypeptide(L)'
;MRVFTYGTLLSLWAGAAATAYGQQQPATVPTASRALQEGIALHDKGDFAGAIRQYLLVPSSDSGYVGIQGELALSYLQNKQYKEAAEASRRAIALHMHDAQPYYVLAEAEENLKHESEAFRAYTDGLKLMPYNQLLWFNQGVSYDALKKRPAALASWQRSLELAPMHPGTHYQLAWLALEQGQTARALISLLTFLAIQPDSENSQQALILAENIAANTQEVEEKEREKPFVPNDAFQDLDLLLTSKVALRKDYTTKVKFDANIVKQAQLLIEKFPAGGSSETDLWLRAYGPMVEALRRDDNLTAFTYLILYSADDKRASQWVKSNKSKVERMSQAVSQALLSLRVQQPVSGQPEGTRRTAWFHEKKIQGIGEGTTKDGDLESLRGPWLFLDKAGAVSKEGSFTADSKRTGRWREYHDNGQLAKDMNYDAQGLLEGRYAEYHDNGALSVDGTYQAGKLVGTAKLYHYCGEAREARKYENGDATGEALFYYPTGKLQRRANYRADKLEGPSAHFYPDGTPEATYTYVADKRQGAFEVFYPDKQLERKGAYEQGELHGDYKDYFPNGQLASAGRYDHGKQVGRWQTFYASGKPSDEKTFDPATGELHGTLKDYDKDGRLLSELEYVQGRVTKLTYFDAAGKPISQTAIAKKGRTEVKGVRPDGVTRFTGAYTDGRMSGEWRWFRRNGSLATVRNYLNGKQQGAEEFYASNGRVSQRNQYQDDQLDGFSQTYYPHGQLQRAGYYTAGEQQGTWKQYYPTGQLSEEYNLQSGTMHGQTRSYTPGGKLTQERWLEYDRPLTITSFDSVGAVVDRLVVQPTTKAFTMHYPNGKPRVESGWLCYDYQGSEKWLFPNGKTEVTSEMDQGNRQGAYRSYHPFTGKLVEEGTYRDGKREGEWKYYYASGTLRSRGTYQRGESEGEWSSYFENGQLEKVSTYAADDLNGPLRIYNMQGELLLEKLYADGELLGFRSPGPDGKATGDLKPVGTISTTFTNGKPAATETYQKGTLSGSRTYYYSTGQVYRRAQNSPDGQLTGTLTTYYPNGKVQEEEAYAFDELHGRSRYYRPDGTLEREETFRCGEKAGPTVYYDAQGKPLRTDFYWNTHVYETR
;
A
#
# COMPACT_ATOMS: atom_id res chain seq x y z
N MET A 1 59.68 19.35 -8.72
CA MET A 1 60.22 20.12 -7.56
C MET A 1 59.91 19.29 -6.31
N ARG A 2 60.97 18.88 -5.57
CA ARG A 2 61.12 18.03 -4.34
C ARG A 2 59.85 17.74 -3.50
N VAL A 3 59.39 16.50 -3.17
CA VAL A 3 59.89 15.27 -2.45
C VAL A 3 59.65 15.26 -0.91
N PHE A 4 59.21 14.08 -0.38
CA PHE A 4 59.17 13.51 1.01
C PHE A 4 57.81 13.54 1.77
N THR A 5 57.23 12.49 2.42
CA THR A 5 57.51 11.03 2.60
C THR A 5 56.31 10.29 3.24
N TYR A 6 56.28 8.96 3.09
CA TYR A 6 55.43 7.92 3.73
C TYR A 6 55.64 7.72 5.24
N GLY A 7 54.69 7.04 5.91
CA GLY A 7 54.87 6.38 7.22
C GLY A 7 53.64 5.57 7.72
N THR A 8 53.64 4.27 7.44
CA THR A 8 52.65 3.18 7.72
C THR A 8 52.79 2.50 9.09
N LEU A 9 51.71 1.82 9.57
CA LEU A 9 51.62 0.49 10.27
C LEU A 9 50.16 0.29 10.82
N LEU A 10 49.24 -0.56 10.29
CA LEU A 10 49.10 -2.05 10.35
C LEU A 10 49.51 -2.65 11.71
N SER A 11 48.81 -3.56 12.42
CA SER A 11 47.59 -4.38 12.25
C SER A 11 47.48 -5.34 13.46
N LEU A 12 46.43 -6.18 13.52
CA LEU A 12 46.21 -7.40 14.35
C LEU A 12 45.36 -7.14 15.61
N TRP A 13 44.15 -7.68 15.78
CA TRP A 13 43.76 -9.08 15.63
C TRP A 13 42.39 -9.26 14.97
N ALA A 14 42.36 -9.97 13.85
CA ALA A 14 41.21 -10.72 13.36
C ALA A 14 41.63 -12.18 13.29
N GLY A 15 40.84 -13.09 13.87
CA GLY A 15 41.19 -14.50 13.92
C GLY A 15 40.25 -15.34 14.76
N ALA A 16 38.97 -15.42 14.38
CA ALA A 16 38.15 -16.62 14.54
C ALA A 16 36.98 -16.54 13.56
N ALA A 17 36.86 -17.57 12.73
CA ALA A 17 35.93 -17.65 11.62
C ALA A 17 34.46 -17.49 12.06
N ALA A 18 33.82 -16.46 11.54
CA ALA A 18 32.39 -16.46 11.30
C ALA A 18 32.23 -16.19 9.80
N THR A 19 31.91 -17.24 9.04
CA THR A 19 31.20 -17.12 7.77
C THR A 19 29.82 -16.51 8.05
N ALA A 20 29.80 -15.21 8.36
CA ALA A 20 28.59 -14.42 8.30
C ALA A 20 28.42 -14.05 6.84
N TYR A 21 27.31 -14.48 6.24
CA TYR A 21 26.82 -13.91 4.99
C TYR A 21 26.82 -12.39 5.16
N GLY A 22 27.78 -11.72 4.55
CA GLY A 22 27.72 -10.29 4.36
C GLY A 22 26.58 -10.03 3.38
N GLN A 23 25.36 -9.88 3.90
CA GLN A 23 24.37 -9.12 3.17
C GLN A 23 24.92 -7.71 3.07
N GLN A 24 25.48 -7.39 1.90
CA GLN A 24 25.63 -6.01 1.44
C GLN A 24 24.32 -5.28 1.80
N GLN A 25 24.42 -4.02 2.24
CA GLN A 25 23.25 -3.14 2.17
C GLN A 25 22.62 -3.38 0.79
N PRO A 26 21.37 -3.87 0.71
CA PRO A 26 20.76 -4.11 -0.59
C PRO A 26 20.89 -2.80 -1.35
N ALA A 27 21.50 -2.86 -2.54
CA ALA A 27 21.55 -1.71 -3.43
C ALA A 27 20.14 -1.14 -3.46
N THR A 28 20.00 0.16 -3.17
CA THR A 28 18.71 0.83 -3.10
C THR A 28 17.88 0.40 -4.31
N VAL A 29 16.79 -0.35 -4.07
CA VAL A 29 15.85 -0.73 -5.12
C VAL A 29 15.47 0.58 -5.81
N PRO A 30 15.64 0.71 -7.14
CA PRO A 30 15.28 1.95 -7.82
C PRO A 30 13.81 2.25 -7.53
N THR A 31 13.51 3.49 -7.14
CA THR A 31 12.12 3.92 -6.97
C THR A 31 11.36 3.70 -8.27
N ALA A 32 10.06 3.37 -8.20
CA ALA A 32 9.26 3.18 -9.42
C ALA A 32 9.38 4.36 -10.40
N SER A 33 9.48 5.61 -9.91
CA SER A 33 9.70 6.78 -10.75
C SER A 33 11.01 6.72 -11.56
N ARG A 34 12.09 6.25 -10.96
CA ARG A 34 13.38 6.10 -11.64
C ARG A 34 13.34 4.96 -12.65
N ALA A 35 12.77 3.82 -12.27
CA ALA A 35 12.61 2.68 -13.17
C ALA A 35 11.73 3.03 -14.38
N LEU A 36 10.67 3.80 -14.16
CA LEU A 36 9.80 4.31 -15.21
C LEU A 36 10.59 5.19 -16.19
N GLN A 37 11.32 6.20 -15.70
CA GLN A 37 12.09 7.10 -16.55
C GLN A 37 13.20 6.38 -17.34
N GLU A 38 13.96 5.50 -16.69
CA GLU A 38 15.04 4.75 -17.34
C GLU A 38 14.49 3.74 -18.37
N GLY A 39 13.39 3.06 -18.03
CA GLY A 39 12.76 2.09 -18.93
C GLY A 39 12.15 2.73 -20.17
N ILE A 40 11.47 3.88 -20.04
CA ILE A 40 10.91 4.62 -21.19
C ILE A 40 12.05 5.03 -22.13
N ALA A 41 13.14 5.56 -21.59
CA ALA A 41 14.30 5.95 -22.39
C ALA A 41 14.99 4.77 -23.12
N LEU A 42 14.89 3.54 -22.59
CA LEU A 42 15.37 2.32 -23.26
C LEU A 42 14.40 1.86 -24.35
N HIS A 43 13.10 1.90 -24.05
CA HIS A 43 12.04 1.58 -25.02
C HIS A 43 12.15 2.47 -26.25
N ASP A 44 12.28 3.79 -26.06
CA ASP A 44 12.40 4.77 -27.14
C ASP A 44 13.64 4.57 -28.03
N LYS A 45 14.67 3.89 -27.50
CA LYS A 45 15.89 3.52 -28.25
C LYS A 45 15.78 2.17 -28.96
N GLY A 46 14.65 1.46 -28.82
CA GLY A 46 14.42 0.12 -29.34
C GLY A 46 15.04 -1.00 -28.49
N ASP A 47 15.60 -0.72 -27.30
CA ASP A 47 16.06 -1.75 -26.36
C ASP A 47 14.90 -2.21 -25.47
N PHE A 48 13.92 -2.87 -26.07
CA PHE A 48 12.72 -3.35 -25.38
C PHE A 48 13.06 -4.36 -24.28
N ALA A 49 14.04 -5.23 -24.51
CA ALA A 49 14.49 -6.18 -23.50
C ALA A 49 15.13 -5.46 -22.29
N GLY A 50 15.89 -4.38 -22.51
CA GLY A 50 16.40 -3.50 -21.47
C GLY A 50 15.31 -2.80 -20.68
N ALA A 51 14.33 -2.22 -21.38
CA ALA A 51 13.16 -1.58 -20.76
C ALA A 51 12.39 -2.57 -19.87
N ILE A 52 12.08 -3.76 -20.39
CA ILE A 52 11.41 -4.84 -19.64
C ILE A 52 12.21 -5.20 -18.39
N ARG A 53 13.53 -5.42 -18.50
CA ARG A 53 14.37 -5.73 -17.34
C ARG A 53 14.30 -4.65 -16.28
N GLN A 54 14.28 -3.37 -16.68
CA GLN A 54 14.23 -2.24 -15.76
C GLN A 54 12.87 -2.17 -15.04
N TYR A 55 11.78 -2.31 -15.78
CA TYR A 55 10.44 -2.30 -15.22
C TYR A 55 10.18 -3.46 -14.26
N LEU A 56 10.73 -4.65 -14.55
CA LEU A 56 10.63 -5.82 -13.68
C LEU A 56 11.42 -5.68 -12.36
N LEU A 57 12.24 -4.63 -12.19
CA LEU A 57 12.85 -4.32 -10.89
C LEU A 57 11.86 -3.70 -9.90
N VAL A 58 10.74 -3.15 -10.40
CA VAL A 58 9.71 -2.54 -9.57
C VAL A 58 8.80 -3.65 -9.03
N PRO A 59 8.76 -3.87 -7.70
CA PRO A 59 7.87 -4.86 -7.14
C PRO A 59 6.41 -4.43 -7.33
N SER A 60 5.51 -5.39 -7.44
CA SER A 60 4.04 -5.19 -7.46
C SER A 60 3.49 -4.52 -6.21
N SER A 61 4.30 -4.42 -5.17
CA SER A 61 3.99 -3.69 -3.97
C SER A 61 4.22 -2.18 -4.13
N ASP A 62 5.01 -1.70 -5.09
CA ASP A 62 5.29 -0.26 -5.25
C ASP A 62 4.07 0.55 -5.77
N SER A 63 3.85 1.74 -5.20
CA SER A 63 2.83 2.70 -5.62
C SER A 63 2.85 3.08 -7.12
N GLY A 64 4.02 3.08 -7.77
CA GLY A 64 4.15 3.36 -9.20
C GLY A 64 3.88 2.16 -10.10
N TYR A 65 3.55 0.99 -9.54
CA TYR A 65 3.42 -0.26 -10.30
C TYR A 65 2.34 -0.23 -11.39
N VAL A 66 1.24 0.52 -11.19
CA VAL A 66 0.17 0.63 -12.20
C VAL A 66 0.71 1.21 -13.51
N GLY A 67 1.46 2.32 -13.43
CA GLY A 67 2.10 2.92 -14.61
C GLY A 67 3.12 1.98 -15.25
N ILE A 68 3.89 1.26 -14.42
CA ILE A 68 4.86 0.26 -14.90
C ILE A 68 4.18 -0.88 -15.68
N GLN A 69 2.96 -1.31 -15.31
CA GLN A 69 2.24 -2.33 -16.06
C GLN A 69 1.86 -1.86 -17.47
N GLY A 70 1.46 -0.60 -17.63
CA GLY A 70 1.17 -0.02 -18.95
C GLY A 70 2.41 -0.01 -19.85
N GLU A 71 3.56 0.38 -19.32
CA GLU A 71 4.83 0.42 -20.05
C GLU A 71 5.43 -0.97 -20.32
N LEU A 72 5.27 -1.91 -19.38
CA LEU A 72 5.62 -3.32 -19.59
C LEU A 72 4.81 -3.92 -20.72
N ALA A 73 3.50 -3.70 -20.74
CA ALA A 73 2.62 -4.21 -21.78
C ALA A 73 3.09 -3.77 -23.16
N LEU A 74 3.36 -2.47 -23.33
CA LEU A 74 3.85 -1.91 -24.58
C LEU A 74 5.21 -2.50 -24.97
N SER A 75 6.15 -2.61 -24.02
CA SER A 75 7.49 -3.13 -24.28
C SER A 75 7.47 -4.63 -24.62
N TYR A 76 6.63 -5.43 -23.96
CA TYR A 76 6.44 -6.84 -24.30
C TYR A 76 5.88 -7.02 -25.71
N LEU A 77 4.90 -6.19 -26.09
CA LEU A 77 4.30 -6.21 -27.42
C LEU A 77 5.38 -5.95 -28.49
N GLN A 78 6.17 -4.88 -28.33
CA GLN A 78 7.26 -4.55 -29.27
C GLN A 78 8.37 -5.61 -29.30
N ASN A 79 8.60 -6.29 -28.17
CA ASN A 79 9.51 -7.44 -28.09
C ASN A 79 8.89 -8.77 -28.57
N LYS A 80 7.67 -8.75 -29.14
CA LYS A 80 6.90 -9.91 -29.66
C LYS A 80 6.55 -10.96 -28.60
N GLN A 81 6.49 -10.56 -27.34
CA GLN A 81 6.07 -11.38 -26.20
C GLN A 81 4.58 -11.17 -25.92
N TYR A 82 3.74 -11.67 -26.84
CA TYR A 82 2.31 -11.33 -26.88
C TYR A 82 1.53 -11.80 -25.65
N LYS A 83 1.87 -12.97 -25.10
CA LYS A 83 1.20 -13.48 -23.89
C LYS A 83 1.45 -12.56 -22.70
N GLU A 84 2.70 -12.17 -22.50
CA GLU A 84 3.12 -11.27 -21.43
C GLU A 84 2.55 -9.86 -21.61
N ALA A 85 2.47 -9.37 -22.86
CA ALA A 85 1.83 -8.10 -23.20
C ALA A 85 0.33 -8.09 -22.85
N ALA A 86 -0.40 -9.14 -23.22
CA ALA A 86 -1.81 -9.29 -22.89
C ALA A 86 -2.02 -9.35 -21.36
N GLU A 87 -1.19 -10.13 -20.65
CA GLU A 87 -1.25 -10.23 -19.20
C GLU A 87 -0.95 -8.90 -18.49
N ALA A 88 0.08 -8.18 -18.91
CA ALA A 88 0.42 -6.86 -18.36
C ALA A 88 -0.67 -5.82 -18.64
N SER A 89 -1.26 -5.83 -19.84
CA SER A 89 -2.38 -4.96 -20.19
C SER A 89 -3.61 -5.24 -19.33
N ARG A 90 -3.98 -6.51 -19.16
CA ARG A 90 -5.09 -6.91 -18.29
C ARG A 90 -4.84 -6.48 -16.85
N ARG A 91 -3.59 -6.53 -16.35
CA ARG A 91 -3.23 -6.01 -15.02
C ARG A 91 -3.38 -4.50 -14.94
N ALA A 92 -2.87 -3.74 -15.91
CA ALA A 92 -3.03 -2.28 -15.95
C ALA A 92 -4.51 -1.86 -15.95
N ILE A 93 -5.34 -2.53 -16.76
CA ILE A 93 -6.80 -2.29 -16.81
C ILE A 93 -7.47 -2.66 -15.48
N ALA A 94 -7.12 -3.81 -14.90
CA ALA A 94 -7.69 -4.26 -13.63
C ALA A 94 -7.29 -3.36 -12.45
N LEU A 95 -6.15 -2.66 -12.56
CA LEU A 95 -5.68 -1.65 -11.61
C LEU A 95 -6.16 -0.23 -11.96
N HIS A 96 -7.14 -0.11 -12.85
CA HIS A 96 -7.79 1.16 -13.24
C HIS A 96 -6.83 2.22 -13.80
N MET A 97 -5.83 1.82 -14.60
CA MET A 97 -5.00 2.77 -15.34
C MET A 97 -5.86 3.59 -16.31
N HIS A 98 -5.92 4.91 -16.10
CA HIS A 98 -6.70 5.84 -16.91
C HIS A 98 -5.98 6.24 -18.21
N ASP A 99 -5.80 5.27 -19.10
CA ASP A 99 -5.18 5.45 -20.42
C ASP A 99 -5.80 4.49 -21.45
N ALA A 100 -5.78 4.86 -22.73
CA ALA A 100 -6.20 4.01 -23.84
C ALA A 100 -5.16 2.94 -24.19
N GLN A 101 -3.89 3.16 -23.85
CA GLN A 101 -2.77 2.27 -24.18
C GLN A 101 -2.98 0.81 -23.80
N PRO A 102 -3.35 0.48 -22.55
CA PRO A 102 -3.58 -0.91 -22.18
C PRO A 102 -4.63 -1.62 -23.05
N TYR A 103 -5.64 -0.91 -23.56
CA TYR A 103 -6.71 -1.52 -24.33
C TYR A 103 -6.27 -1.88 -25.75
N TYR A 104 -5.60 -0.98 -26.48
CA TYR A 104 -5.13 -1.32 -27.83
C TYR A 104 -3.94 -2.28 -27.80
N VAL A 105 -3.06 -2.20 -26.78
CA VAL A 105 -1.97 -3.18 -26.61
C VAL A 105 -2.55 -4.57 -26.31
N LEU A 106 -3.58 -4.66 -25.46
CA LEU A 106 -4.29 -5.92 -25.24
C LEU A 106 -4.88 -6.47 -26.53
N ALA A 107 -5.55 -5.62 -27.32
CA ALA A 107 -6.17 -6.06 -28.56
C ALA A 107 -5.15 -6.64 -29.55
N GLU A 108 -4.06 -5.92 -29.80
CA GLU A 108 -3.00 -6.36 -30.71
C GLU A 108 -2.30 -7.65 -30.22
N ALA A 109 -2.07 -7.76 -28.91
CA ALA A 109 -1.51 -8.97 -28.32
C ALA A 109 -2.43 -10.19 -28.50
N GLU A 110 -3.73 -10.04 -28.23
CA GLU A 110 -4.72 -11.11 -28.40
C GLU A 110 -4.89 -11.53 -29.87
N GLU A 111 -4.81 -10.59 -30.82
CA GLU A 111 -4.80 -10.89 -32.26
C GLU A 111 -3.60 -11.74 -32.67
N ASN A 112 -2.41 -11.41 -32.18
CA ASN A 112 -1.21 -12.21 -32.42
C ASN A 112 -1.32 -13.60 -31.78
N LEU A 113 -2.05 -13.73 -30.67
CA LEU A 113 -2.39 -15.00 -30.01
C LEU A 113 -3.57 -15.75 -30.65
N LYS A 114 -4.22 -15.19 -31.69
CA LYS A 114 -5.40 -15.75 -32.38
C LYS A 114 -6.68 -15.77 -31.54
N HIS A 115 -6.80 -14.86 -30.57
CA HIS A 115 -7.99 -14.66 -29.74
C HIS A 115 -8.79 -13.42 -30.20
N GLU A 116 -9.43 -13.52 -31.37
CA GLU A 116 -10.11 -12.39 -32.02
C GLU A 116 -11.22 -11.78 -31.15
N SER A 117 -11.99 -12.62 -30.44
CA SER A 117 -13.14 -12.14 -29.66
C SER A 117 -12.70 -11.26 -28.48
N GLU A 118 -11.57 -11.61 -27.87
CA GLU A 118 -10.93 -10.91 -26.77
C GLU A 118 -10.34 -9.59 -27.24
N ALA A 119 -9.77 -9.55 -28.45
CA ALA A 119 -9.23 -8.33 -29.02
C ALA A 119 -10.30 -7.25 -29.24
N PHE A 120 -11.42 -7.60 -29.89
CA PHE A 120 -12.51 -6.65 -30.09
C PHE A 120 -13.26 -6.31 -28.80
N ARG A 121 -13.26 -7.20 -27.81
CA ARG A 121 -13.74 -6.87 -26.47
C ARG A 121 -12.87 -5.78 -25.84
N ALA A 122 -11.54 -5.84 -25.97
CA ALA A 122 -10.66 -4.80 -25.45
C ALA A 122 -10.93 -3.43 -26.09
N TYR A 123 -11.12 -3.36 -27.41
CA TYR A 123 -11.54 -2.12 -28.09
C TYR A 123 -12.91 -1.64 -27.61
N THR A 124 -13.89 -2.55 -27.47
CA THR A 124 -15.24 -2.21 -27.02
C THR A 124 -15.23 -1.63 -25.61
N ASP A 125 -14.48 -2.27 -24.69
CA ASP A 125 -14.36 -1.83 -23.30
C ASP A 125 -13.64 -0.48 -23.22
N GLY A 126 -12.56 -0.28 -23.99
CA GLY A 126 -11.83 0.98 -24.06
C GLY A 126 -12.66 2.13 -24.65
N LEU A 127 -13.35 1.90 -25.77
CA LEU A 127 -14.17 2.92 -26.44
C LEU A 127 -15.46 3.26 -25.67
N LYS A 128 -15.94 2.34 -24.83
CA LYS A 128 -17.04 2.63 -23.90
C LYS A 128 -16.64 3.69 -22.87
N LEU A 129 -15.39 3.64 -22.39
CA LEU A 129 -14.85 4.61 -21.42
C LEU A 129 -14.34 5.88 -22.13
N MET A 130 -13.63 5.72 -23.23
CA MET A 130 -12.92 6.79 -23.94
C MET A 130 -13.37 6.91 -25.42
N PRO A 131 -14.65 7.26 -25.69
CA PRO A 131 -15.22 7.25 -27.04
C PRO A 131 -14.59 8.26 -28.00
N TYR A 132 -13.89 9.27 -27.48
CA TYR A 132 -13.19 10.30 -28.27
C TYR A 132 -11.68 10.08 -28.35
N ASN A 133 -11.18 8.91 -27.93
CA ASN A 133 -9.79 8.56 -28.12
C ASN A 133 -9.51 8.11 -29.57
N GLN A 134 -8.66 8.85 -30.26
CA GLN A 134 -8.38 8.59 -31.67
C GLN A 134 -7.59 7.29 -31.91
N LEU A 135 -6.71 6.89 -30.99
CA LEU A 135 -5.84 5.73 -31.18
C LEU A 135 -6.63 4.42 -31.09
N LEU A 136 -7.64 4.35 -30.21
CA LEU A 136 -8.54 3.19 -30.15
C LEU A 136 -9.26 2.97 -31.49
N TRP A 137 -9.83 4.03 -32.09
CA TRP A 137 -10.49 3.94 -33.40
C TRP A 137 -9.52 3.58 -34.53
N PHE A 138 -8.31 4.13 -34.51
CA PHE A 138 -7.32 3.83 -35.54
C PHE A 138 -6.87 2.36 -35.51
N ASN A 139 -6.47 1.88 -34.32
CA ASN A 139 -5.99 0.52 -34.14
C ASN A 139 -7.12 -0.50 -34.38
N GLN A 140 -8.35 -0.23 -33.93
CA GLN A 140 -9.51 -1.06 -34.26
C GLN A 140 -9.73 -1.18 -35.78
N GLY A 141 -9.51 -0.09 -36.53
CA GLY A 141 -9.59 -0.12 -37.99
C GLY A 141 -8.51 -1.01 -38.62
N VAL A 142 -7.27 -0.94 -38.13
CA VAL A 142 -6.16 -1.81 -38.56
C VAL A 142 -6.50 -3.28 -38.29
N SER A 143 -7.03 -3.58 -37.11
CA SER A 143 -7.47 -4.93 -36.73
C SER A 143 -8.59 -5.45 -37.64
N TYR A 144 -9.62 -4.64 -37.92
CA TYR A 144 -10.68 -5.02 -38.86
C TYR A 144 -10.13 -5.28 -40.27
N ASP A 145 -9.16 -4.48 -40.72
CA ASP A 145 -8.56 -4.65 -42.04
C ASP A 145 -7.79 -5.97 -42.17
N ALA A 146 -7.00 -6.32 -41.16
CA ALA A 146 -6.26 -7.57 -41.07
C ALA A 146 -7.18 -8.80 -41.16
N LEU A 147 -8.42 -8.67 -40.67
CA LEU A 147 -9.47 -9.69 -40.73
C LEU A 147 -10.35 -9.59 -41.98
N LYS A 148 -10.00 -8.71 -42.93
CA LYS A 148 -10.78 -8.44 -44.14
C LYS A 148 -12.21 -7.96 -43.89
N LYS A 149 -12.49 -7.40 -42.71
CA LYS A 149 -13.76 -6.72 -42.35
C LYS A 149 -13.71 -5.26 -42.79
N ARG A 150 -13.47 -5.06 -44.09
CA ARG A 150 -13.10 -3.77 -44.68
C ARG A 150 -14.13 -2.63 -44.51
N PRO A 151 -15.46 -2.86 -44.53
CA PRO A 151 -16.43 -1.81 -44.20
C PRO A 151 -16.32 -1.30 -42.75
N ALA A 152 -16.05 -2.19 -41.79
CA ALA A 152 -15.86 -1.81 -40.38
C ALA A 152 -14.51 -1.09 -40.16
N ALA A 153 -13.47 -1.48 -40.92
CA ALA A 153 -12.19 -0.78 -40.95
C ALA A 153 -12.37 0.67 -41.42
N LEU A 154 -13.08 0.87 -42.54
CA LEU A 154 -13.40 2.21 -43.06
C LEU A 154 -14.15 3.06 -42.03
N ALA A 155 -15.17 2.52 -41.36
CA ALA A 155 -15.93 3.25 -40.34
C ALA A 155 -15.03 3.68 -39.15
N SER A 156 -14.12 2.82 -38.72
CA SER A 156 -13.20 3.09 -37.61
C SER A 156 -12.14 4.14 -38.00
N TRP A 157 -11.56 4.02 -39.20
CA TRP A 157 -10.62 5.02 -39.72
C TRP A 157 -11.27 6.36 -40.04
N GLN A 158 -12.53 6.37 -40.51
CA GLN A 158 -13.31 7.60 -40.62
C GLN A 158 -13.41 8.30 -39.26
N ARG A 159 -13.73 7.54 -38.20
CA ARG A 159 -13.84 8.11 -36.85
C ARG A 159 -12.49 8.62 -36.33
N SER A 160 -11.41 7.89 -36.58
CA SER A 160 -10.04 8.33 -36.29
C SER A 160 -9.70 9.64 -37.01
N LEU A 161 -9.99 9.74 -38.32
CA LEU A 161 -9.71 10.93 -39.12
C LEU A 161 -10.55 12.13 -38.68
N GLU A 162 -11.82 11.92 -38.33
CA GLU A 162 -12.68 12.97 -37.79
C GLU A 162 -12.16 13.51 -36.45
N LEU A 163 -11.44 12.73 -35.65
CA LEU A 163 -10.86 13.17 -34.37
C LEU A 163 -9.49 13.84 -34.55
N ALA A 164 -8.62 13.24 -35.38
CA ALA A 164 -7.29 13.75 -35.69
C ALA A 164 -7.04 13.77 -37.22
N PRO A 165 -7.50 14.82 -37.93
CA PRO A 165 -7.29 14.97 -39.38
C PRO A 165 -5.83 15.12 -39.81
N MET A 166 -4.92 15.24 -38.85
CA MET A 166 -3.48 15.34 -39.05
C MET A 166 -2.75 14.02 -38.72
N HIS A 167 -3.48 12.92 -38.48
CA HIS A 167 -2.88 11.62 -38.18
C HIS A 167 -2.43 10.93 -39.48
N PRO A 168 -1.12 10.86 -39.78
CA PRO A 168 -0.63 10.37 -41.07
C PRO A 168 -1.05 8.93 -41.35
N GLY A 169 -0.97 8.05 -40.34
CA GLY A 169 -1.32 6.64 -40.50
C GLY A 169 -2.72 6.40 -41.04
N THR A 170 -3.70 7.22 -40.64
CA THR A 170 -5.09 7.07 -41.11
C THR A 170 -5.21 7.38 -42.60
N HIS A 171 -4.51 8.40 -43.10
CA HIS A 171 -4.48 8.72 -44.52
C HIS A 171 -3.85 7.58 -45.34
N TYR A 172 -2.75 7.01 -44.85
CA TYR A 172 -2.09 5.88 -45.52
C TYR A 172 -3.01 4.66 -45.64
N GLN A 173 -3.72 4.30 -44.57
CA GLN A 173 -4.69 3.20 -44.58
C GLN A 173 -5.86 3.45 -45.54
N LEU A 174 -6.43 4.66 -45.53
CA LEU A 174 -7.49 5.06 -46.46
C LEU A 174 -7.03 5.04 -47.92
N ALA A 175 -5.74 5.35 -48.18
CA ALA A 175 -5.20 5.31 -49.53
C ALA A 175 -5.15 3.89 -50.09
N TRP A 176 -4.65 2.94 -49.30
CA TRP A 176 -4.61 1.53 -49.68
C TRP A 176 -6.00 0.97 -49.95
N LEU A 177 -6.96 1.25 -49.06
CA LEU A 177 -8.33 0.78 -49.23
C LEU A 177 -8.99 1.35 -50.50
N ALA A 178 -8.75 2.63 -50.80
CA ALA A 178 -9.25 3.26 -52.02
C ALA A 178 -8.60 2.68 -53.28
N LEU A 179 -7.29 2.37 -53.22
CA LEU A 179 -6.56 1.75 -54.32
C LEU A 179 -7.11 0.36 -54.65
N GLU A 180 -7.34 -0.48 -53.64
CA GLU A 180 -7.93 -1.82 -53.79
C GLU A 180 -9.34 -1.76 -54.41
N GLN A 181 -10.07 -0.66 -54.22
CA GLN A 181 -11.40 -0.41 -54.81
C GLN A 181 -11.35 0.25 -56.19
N GLY A 182 -10.16 0.46 -56.76
CA GLY A 182 -9.96 1.11 -58.05
C GLY A 182 -10.26 2.62 -58.05
N GLN A 183 -10.28 3.27 -56.88
CA GLN A 183 -10.58 4.69 -56.71
C GLN A 183 -9.28 5.51 -56.68
N THR A 184 -8.64 5.65 -57.84
CA THR A 184 -7.29 6.23 -58.01
C THR A 184 -7.14 7.63 -57.40
N ALA A 185 -8.12 8.51 -57.58
CA ALA A 185 -8.12 9.88 -57.08
C ALA A 185 -8.16 9.92 -55.55
N ARG A 186 -9.03 9.10 -54.94
CA ARG A 186 -9.15 8.94 -53.48
C ARG A 186 -7.89 8.34 -52.88
N ALA A 187 -7.27 7.37 -53.56
CA ALA A 187 -5.99 6.79 -53.15
C ALA A 187 -4.86 7.82 -53.19
N LEU A 188 -4.72 8.53 -54.32
CA LEU A 188 -3.65 9.48 -54.53
C LEU A 188 -3.77 10.66 -53.57
N ILE A 189 -4.94 11.30 -53.41
CA ILE A 189 -5.09 12.45 -52.50
C ILE A 189 -4.76 12.10 -51.05
N SER A 190 -5.13 10.90 -50.59
CA SER A 190 -4.79 10.41 -49.26
C SER A 190 -3.26 10.25 -49.08
N LEU A 191 -2.55 9.67 -50.06
CA LEU A 191 -1.08 9.54 -50.01
C LEU A 191 -0.37 10.89 -50.07
N LEU A 192 -0.81 11.81 -50.93
CA LEU A 192 -0.22 13.15 -50.99
C LEU A 192 -0.41 13.88 -49.66
N THR A 193 -1.54 13.67 -48.97
CA THR A 193 -1.77 14.24 -47.64
C THR A 193 -0.87 13.61 -46.58
N PHE A 194 -0.68 12.28 -46.60
CA PHE A 194 0.31 11.60 -45.75
C PHE A 194 1.70 12.22 -45.92
N LEU A 195 2.17 12.35 -47.16
CA LEU A 195 3.49 12.92 -47.49
C LEU A 195 3.61 14.40 -47.08
N ALA A 196 2.52 15.16 -47.11
CA ALA A 196 2.54 16.56 -46.69
C ALA A 196 2.58 16.73 -45.17
N ILE A 197 1.93 15.83 -44.42
CA ILE A 197 1.94 15.82 -42.95
C ILE A 197 3.28 15.29 -42.43
N GLN A 198 3.80 14.22 -43.06
CA GLN A 198 5.00 13.52 -42.65
C GLN A 198 5.96 13.39 -43.86
N PRO A 199 6.63 14.48 -44.27
CA PRO A 199 7.47 14.54 -45.47
C PRO A 199 8.85 13.88 -45.31
N ASP A 200 9.27 13.60 -44.08
CA ASP A 200 10.60 13.08 -43.74
C ASP A 200 10.52 12.08 -42.59
N SER A 201 9.97 10.89 -42.87
CA SER A 201 9.96 9.75 -41.97
C SER A 201 10.43 8.48 -42.67
N GLU A 202 10.64 7.43 -41.87
CA GLU A 202 11.00 6.09 -42.34
C GLU A 202 10.04 5.57 -43.43
N ASN A 203 8.77 5.95 -43.38
CA ASN A 203 7.74 5.49 -44.33
C ASN A 203 7.48 6.47 -45.49
N SER A 204 8.02 7.69 -45.44
CA SER A 204 7.76 8.72 -46.48
C SER A 204 8.26 8.28 -47.85
N GLN A 205 9.42 7.63 -47.94
CA GLN A 205 9.96 7.15 -49.21
C GLN A 205 9.07 6.06 -49.83
N GLN A 206 8.59 5.11 -49.01
CA GLN A 206 7.69 4.05 -49.49
C GLN A 206 6.34 4.60 -49.96
N ALA A 207 5.75 5.53 -49.19
CA ALA A 207 4.52 6.20 -49.59
C ALA A 207 4.68 7.03 -50.87
N LEU A 208 5.85 7.68 -51.06
CA LEU A 208 6.18 8.41 -52.27
C LEU A 208 6.30 7.48 -53.48
N ILE A 209 6.99 6.33 -53.33
CA ILE A 209 7.09 5.32 -54.39
C ILE A 209 5.71 4.81 -54.79
N LEU A 210 4.85 4.49 -53.80
CA LEU A 210 3.48 4.06 -54.06
C LEU A 210 2.69 5.14 -54.82
N ALA A 211 2.76 6.39 -54.38
CA ALA A 211 2.09 7.50 -55.04
C ALA A 211 2.61 7.73 -56.48
N GLU A 212 3.91 7.58 -56.72
CA GLU A 212 4.52 7.64 -58.06
C GLU A 212 4.04 6.49 -58.96
N ASN A 213 3.97 5.26 -58.45
CA ASN A 213 3.47 4.11 -59.19
C ASN A 213 1.98 4.26 -59.55
N ILE A 214 1.17 4.79 -58.63
CA ILE A 214 -0.25 5.12 -58.89
C ILE A 214 -0.32 6.22 -59.96
N ALA A 215 0.49 7.28 -59.83
CA ALA A 215 0.52 8.39 -60.79
C ALA A 215 0.96 7.94 -62.21
N ALA A 216 1.90 7.01 -62.30
CA ALA A 216 2.34 6.39 -63.56
C ALA A 216 1.32 5.38 -64.11
N ASN A 217 0.31 5.01 -63.31
CA ASN A 217 -0.62 3.92 -63.56
C ASN A 217 0.14 2.62 -63.92
N THR A 218 1.13 2.32 -63.08
CA THR A 218 1.94 1.08 -63.08
C THR A 218 1.73 0.27 -61.80
N GLN A 219 1.03 0.82 -60.81
CA GLN A 219 0.61 0.07 -59.63
C GLN A 219 -0.51 -0.90 -60.02
N GLU A 220 -0.21 -2.19 -60.02
CA GLU A 220 -1.21 -3.24 -60.20
C GLU A 220 -1.78 -3.65 -58.84
N VAL A 221 -3.10 -3.84 -58.80
CA VAL A 221 -3.81 -4.51 -57.69
C VAL A 221 -4.21 -5.88 -58.21
N GLU A 222 -3.71 -6.93 -57.55
CA GLU A 222 -4.01 -8.31 -57.90
C GLU A 222 -5.53 -8.54 -57.87
N GLU A 223 -6.05 -9.36 -58.79
CA GLU A 223 -7.51 -9.58 -58.91
C GLU A 223 -8.13 -10.08 -57.59
N LYS A 224 -7.40 -10.89 -56.83
CA LYS A 224 -7.81 -11.41 -55.52
C LYS A 224 -7.88 -10.35 -54.41
N GLU A 225 -7.24 -9.20 -54.61
CA GLU A 225 -7.15 -8.09 -53.66
C GLU A 225 -8.11 -6.95 -54.02
N ARG A 226 -8.79 -7.04 -55.18
CA ARG A 226 -9.76 -6.04 -55.62
C ARG A 226 -11.03 -6.12 -54.80
N GLU A 227 -11.46 -4.96 -54.31
CA GLU A 227 -12.69 -4.81 -53.55
C GLU A 227 -13.71 -3.99 -54.34
N LYS A 228 -15.00 -4.24 -54.11
CA LYS A 228 -16.03 -3.36 -54.65
C LYS A 228 -16.08 -2.08 -53.81
N PRO A 229 -16.30 -0.91 -54.43
CA PRO A 229 -16.57 0.32 -53.71
C PRO A 229 -17.64 0.17 -52.63
N PHE A 230 -17.31 0.45 -51.36
CA PHE A 230 -18.30 0.44 -50.27
C PHE A 230 -19.16 1.71 -50.26
N VAL A 231 -18.59 2.81 -50.74
CA VAL A 231 -19.26 4.09 -50.93
C VAL A 231 -19.23 4.39 -52.43
N PRO A 232 -20.37 4.77 -53.06
CA PRO A 232 -20.40 5.19 -54.45
C PRO A 232 -19.31 6.23 -54.76
N ASN A 233 -18.67 6.10 -55.92
CA ASN A 233 -17.55 6.95 -56.32
C ASN A 233 -17.96 8.07 -57.28
N ASP A 234 -19.26 8.38 -57.36
CA ASP A 234 -19.87 9.18 -58.43
C ASP A 234 -19.21 10.55 -58.61
N ALA A 235 -18.82 11.21 -57.51
CA ALA A 235 -18.16 12.50 -57.55
C ALA A 235 -16.74 12.46 -58.15
N PHE A 236 -16.06 11.31 -58.12
CA PHE A 236 -14.67 11.15 -58.55
C PHE A 236 -14.52 10.34 -59.85
N GLN A 237 -15.58 9.75 -60.40
CA GLN A 237 -15.52 8.89 -61.60
C GLN A 237 -14.80 9.59 -62.77
N ASP A 238 -15.15 10.85 -63.06
CA ASP A 238 -14.51 11.63 -64.13
C ASP A 238 -13.03 11.90 -63.83
N LEU A 239 -12.71 12.17 -62.57
CA LEU A 239 -11.33 12.42 -62.15
C LEU A 239 -10.48 11.16 -62.23
N ASP A 240 -11.01 10.01 -61.83
CA ASP A 240 -10.37 8.71 -61.98
C ASP A 240 -10.09 8.40 -63.45
N LEU A 241 -11.06 8.66 -64.33
CA LEU A 241 -10.87 8.50 -65.78
C LEU A 241 -9.76 9.42 -66.31
N LEU A 242 -9.71 10.67 -65.88
CA LEU A 242 -8.65 11.61 -66.28
C LEU A 242 -7.27 11.14 -65.81
N LEU A 243 -7.13 10.72 -64.55
CA LEU A 243 -5.86 10.24 -63.99
C LEU A 243 -5.38 8.96 -64.71
N THR A 244 -6.28 8.00 -64.92
CA THR A 244 -5.98 6.69 -65.54
C THR A 244 -5.76 6.78 -67.06
N SER A 245 -6.38 7.75 -67.74
CA SER A 245 -6.15 8.01 -69.18
C SER A 245 -4.74 8.54 -69.50
N LYS A 246 -3.93 8.85 -68.48
CA LYS A 246 -2.57 9.40 -68.60
C LYS A 246 -2.52 10.72 -69.36
N VAL A 247 -3.62 11.49 -69.38
CA VAL A 247 -3.69 12.77 -70.11
C VAL A 247 -2.63 13.77 -69.62
N ALA A 248 -2.36 13.80 -68.31
CA ALA A 248 -1.32 14.66 -67.73
C ALA A 248 0.10 14.16 -67.97
N LEU A 249 0.31 12.90 -68.40
CA LEU A 249 1.65 12.34 -68.63
C LEU A 249 2.19 12.61 -70.03
N ARG A 250 1.39 13.22 -70.91
CA ARG A 250 1.83 13.61 -72.26
C ARG A 250 2.97 14.63 -72.21
N LYS A 251 3.80 14.64 -73.25
CA LYS A 251 4.99 15.51 -73.31
C LYS A 251 4.65 17.01 -73.34
N ASP A 252 3.47 17.36 -73.84
CA ASP A 252 2.95 18.72 -73.96
C ASP A 252 2.19 19.22 -72.72
N TYR A 253 2.01 18.38 -71.68
CA TYR A 253 1.37 18.79 -70.44
C TYR A 253 2.32 19.65 -69.60
N THR A 254 1.96 20.92 -69.40
CA THR A 254 2.78 21.90 -68.68
C THR A 254 2.54 21.87 -67.18
N THR A 255 3.61 21.72 -66.38
CA THR A 255 3.55 21.77 -64.92
C THR A 255 4.08 23.09 -64.36
N LYS A 256 3.51 23.54 -63.24
CA LYS A 256 4.03 24.70 -62.48
C LYS A 256 5.38 24.40 -61.81
N VAL A 257 5.59 23.12 -61.48
CA VAL A 257 6.79 22.61 -60.79
C VAL A 257 7.75 22.03 -61.82
N LYS A 258 9.00 22.53 -61.82
CA LYS A 258 10.09 22.08 -62.70
C LYS A 258 10.82 20.87 -62.10
N PHE A 259 10.08 19.79 -61.88
CA PHE A 259 10.58 18.52 -61.37
C PHE A 259 9.96 17.39 -62.20
N ASP A 260 10.78 16.58 -62.84
CA ASP A 260 10.33 15.57 -63.79
C ASP A 260 9.96 14.26 -63.05
N ALA A 261 8.69 14.14 -62.68
CA ALA A 261 8.11 12.95 -62.07
C ALA A 261 6.62 12.85 -62.43
N ASN A 262 6.07 11.63 -62.48
CA ASN A 262 4.65 11.44 -62.84
C ASN A 262 3.73 12.01 -61.75
N ILE A 263 4.12 11.86 -60.48
CA ILE A 263 3.39 12.41 -59.32
C ILE A 263 3.24 13.92 -59.40
N VAL A 264 4.21 14.66 -59.98
CA VAL A 264 4.12 16.12 -60.14
C VAL A 264 2.98 16.48 -61.09
N LYS A 265 2.92 15.82 -62.25
CA LYS A 265 1.90 16.04 -63.28
C LYS A 265 0.51 15.64 -62.79
N GLN A 266 0.42 14.47 -62.16
CA GLN A 266 -0.85 13.92 -61.67
C GLN A 266 -1.35 14.63 -60.43
N ALA A 267 -0.48 15.07 -59.51
CA ALA A 267 -0.90 15.90 -58.38
C ALA A 267 -1.47 17.24 -58.88
N GLN A 268 -0.86 17.88 -59.89
CA GLN A 268 -1.43 19.09 -60.48
C GLN A 268 -2.81 18.82 -61.08
N LEU A 269 -2.97 17.78 -61.90
CA LEU A 269 -4.25 17.40 -62.48
C LEU A 269 -5.31 17.09 -61.40
N LEU A 270 -4.94 16.28 -60.40
CA LEU A 270 -5.79 15.92 -59.27
C LEU A 270 -6.31 17.16 -58.54
N ILE A 271 -5.43 18.10 -58.18
CA ILE A 271 -5.80 19.33 -57.48
C ILE A 271 -6.65 20.25 -58.37
N GLU A 272 -6.31 20.41 -59.64
CA GLU A 272 -7.06 21.28 -60.57
C GLU A 272 -8.46 20.74 -60.89
N LYS A 273 -8.61 19.41 -60.96
CA LYS A 273 -9.86 18.74 -61.33
C LYS A 273 -10.60 18.09 -60.16
N PHE A 274 -10.11 18.27 -58.93
CA PHE A 274 -10.78 17.77 -57.73
C PHE A 274 -12.24 18.27 -57.67
N PRO A 275 -13.22 17.39 -57.46
CA PRO A 275 -14.63 17.75 -57.41
C PRO A 275 -14.92 18.77 -56.29
N ALA A 276 -15.83 19.70 -56.56
CA ALA A 276 -16.32 20.62 -55.54
C ALA A 276 -17.37 19.93 -54.67
N GLY A 277 -17.21 19.98 -53.35
CA GLY A 277 -18.22 19.50 -52.40
C GLY A 277 -19.33 20.53 -52.17
N GLY A 278 -20.56 20.06 -52.00
CA GLY A 278 -21.71 20.89 -51.61
C GLY A 278 -21.78 21.15 -50.10
N SER A 279 -22.71 21.99 -49.67
CA SER A 279 -22.94 22.29 -48.24
C SER A 279 -23.50 21.11 -47.43
N SER A 280 -23.99 20.06 -48.09
CA SER A 280 -24.55 18.84 -47.49
C SER A 280 -23.77 17.57 -47.88
N GLU A 281 -22.47 17.72 -48.12
CA GLU A 281 -21.60 16.62 -48.54
C GLU A 281 -21.51 15.50 -47.49
N THR A 282 -21.63 14.25 -47.92
CA THR A 282 -21.56 13.07 -47.05
C THR A 282 -20.33 12.22 -47.32
N ASP A 283 -19.71 12.35 -48.50
CA ASP A 283 -18.49 11.66 -48.87
C ASP A 283 -17.30 12.07 -47.99
N LEU A 284 -16.60 11.09 -47.42
CA LEU A 284 -15.48 11.32 -46.52
C LEU A 284 -14.33 12.07 -47.20
N TRP A 285 -13.95 11.70 -48.42
CA TRP A 285 -12.81 12.29 -49.12
C TRP A 285 -13.09 13.73 -49.54
N LEU A 286 -14.30 14.04 -49.99
CA LEU A 286 -14.70 15.43 -50.26
C LEU A 286 -14.70 16.28 -48.98
N ARG A 287 -15.27 15.77 -47.89
CA ARG A 287 -15.28 16.46 -46.59
C ARG A 287 -13.88 16.70 -46.03
N ALA A 288 -13.00 15.70 -46.13
CA ALA A 288 -11.65 15.75 -45.58
C ALA A 288 -10.70 16.60 -46.45
N TYR A 289 -10.69 16.39 -47.77
CA TYR A 289 -9.67 16.95 -48.65
C TYR A 289 -10.16 18.13 -49.50
N GLY A 290 -11.46 18.32 -49.70
CA GLY A 290 -12.01 19.45 -50.47
C GLY A 290 -11.51 20.82 -50.00
N PRO A 291 -11.62 21.16 -48.69
CA PRO A 291 -11.07 22.40 -48.15
C PRO A 291 -9.55 22.54 -48.35
N MET A 292 -8.82 21.43 -48.22
CA MET A 292 -7.37 21.41 -48.45
C MET A 292 -7.04 21.72 -49.90
N VAL A 293 -7.76 21.12 -50.85
CA VAL A 293 -7.59 21.36 -52.29
C VAL A 293 -7.89 22.82 -52.64
N GLU A 294 -8.94 23.40 -52.06
CA GLU A 294 -9.23 24.83 -52.19
C GLU A 294 -8.09 25.71 -51.68
N ALA A 295 -7.46 25.36 -50.55
CA ALA A 295 -6.28 26.06 -50.05
C ALA A 295 -5.06 25.92 -50.99
N LEU A 296 -4.89 24.75 -51.61
CA LEU A 296 -3.81 24.48 -52.57
C LEU A 296 -3.98 25.22 -53.90
N ARG A 297 -5.21 25.50 -54.33
CA ARG A 297 -5.51 26.25 -55.56
C ARG A 297 -5.19 27.75 -55.48
N ARG A 298 -4.95 28.27 -54.26
CA ARG A 298 -4.63 29.68 -54.03
C ARG A 298 -3.12 29.94 -54.08
N ASP A 299 -2.76 31.14 -54.54
CA ASP A 299 -1.38 31.63 -54.59
C ASP A 299 -0.40 30.61 -55.24
N ASP A 300 0.79 30.46 -54.67
CA ASP A 300 1.83 29.49 -55.06
C ASP A 300 1.81 28.22 -54.17
N ASN A 301 0.68 27.96 -53.49
CA ASN A 301 0.58 26.87 -52.50
C ASN A 301 0.74 25.49 -53.15
N LEU A 302 0.17 25.26 -54.34
CA LEU A 302 0.36 24.01 -55.07
C LEU A 302 1.85 23.72 -55.34
N THR A 303 2.63 24.72 -55.76
CA THR A 303 4.08 24.56 -55.98
C THR A 303 4.78 24.14 -54.69
N ALA A 304 4.50 24.83 -53.57
CA ALA A 304 5.09 24.53 -52.27
C ALA A 304 4.71 23.13 -51.77
N PHE A 305 3.44 22.75 -51.95
CA PHE A 305 2.93 21.43 -51.60
C PHE A 305 3.61 20.33 -52.41
N THR A 306 3.71 20.49 -53.73
CA THR A 306 4.34 19.49 -54.61
C THR A 306 5.81 19.27 -54.26
N TYR A 307 6.58 20.32 -53.93
CA TYR A 307 7.95 20.12 -53.46
C TYR A 307 8.02 19.50 -52.07
N LEU A 308 7.04 19.74 -51.19
CA LEU A 308 6.98 19.15 -49.85
C LEU A 308 6.71 17.64 -49.90
N ILE A 309 5.75 17.18 -50.72
CA ILE A 309 5.47 15.74 -50.85
C ILE A 309 6.63 14.97 -51.52
N LEU A 310 7.51 15.67 -52.25
CA LEU A 310 8.72 15.14 -52.85
C LEU A 310 9.94 15.22 -51.92
N TYR A 311 9.78 15.67 -50.67
CA TYR A 311 10.91 15.95 -49.79
C TYR A 311 11.78 14.70 -49.54
N SER A 312 11.16 13.54 -49.39
CA SER A 312 11.82 12.24 -49.22
C SER A 312 12.27 11.58 -50.53
N ALA A 313 12.23 12.28 -51.66
CA ALA A 313 12.73 11.76 -52.93
C ALA A 313 14.27 11.58 -52.87
N ASP A 314 14.78 10.56 -53.55
CA ASP A 314 16.23 10.35 -53.71
C ASP A 314 16.93 11.52 -54.44
N ASP A 315 16.14 12.37 -55.12
CA ASP A 315 16.60 13.61 -55.73
C ASP A 315 16.53 14.79 -54.73
N LYS A 316 17.72 15.30 -54.37
CA LYS A 316 17.89 16.41 -53.42
C LYS A 316 17.27 17.73 -53.88
N ARG A 317 16.89 17.92 -55.14
CA ARG A 317 16.31 19.18 -55.64
C ARG A 317 15.06 19.58 -54.85
N ALA A 318 14.20 18.61 -54.51
CA ALA A 318 12.98 18.88 -53.76
C ALA A 318 13.26 19.30 -52.32
N SER A 319 14.07 18.54 -51.58
CA SER A 319 14.44 18.88 -50.20
C SER A 319 15.26 20.17 -50.11
N GLN A 320 16.12 20.47 -51.09
CA GLN A 320 16.82 21.75 -51.20
C GLN A 320 15.86 22.92 -51.48
N TRP A 321 14.87 22.71 -52.35
CA TRP A 321 13.85 23.72 -52.62
C TRP A 321 13.05 24.04 -51.36
N VAL A 322 12.59 23.01 -50.63
CA VAL A 322 11.85 23.17 -49.36
C VAL A 322 12.68 23.94 -48.33
N LYS A 323 13.95 23.57 -48.15
CA LYS A 323 14.87 24.28 -47.25
C LYS A 323 15.06 25.76 -47.64
N SER A 324 15.14 26.04 -48.94
CA SER A 324 15.34 27.40 -49.46
C SER A 324 14.06 28.25 -49.46
N ASN A 325 12.88 27.64 -49.36
CA ASN A 325 11.57 28.29 -49.43
C ASN A 325 10.75 28.09 -48.15
N LYS A 326 11.42 27.96 -47.00
CA LYS A 326 10.81 27.63 -45.69
C LYS A 326 9.56 28.45 -45.38
N SER A 327 9.58 29.77 -45.58
CA SER A 327 8.42 30.65 -45.31
C SER A 327 7.23 30.44 -46.25
N LYS A 328 7.46 29.98 -47.49
CA LYS A 328 6.37 29.58 -48.39
C LYS A 328 5.76 28.27 -47.95
N VAL A 329 6.61 27.30 -47.59
CA VAL A 329 6.19 25.98 -47.10
C VAL A 329 5.42 26.13 -45.80
N GLU A 330 5.89 26.92 -44.83
CA GLU A 330 5.19 27.17 -43.57
C GLU A 330 3.80 27.78 -43.78
N ARG A 331 3.67 28.79 -44.65
CA ARG A 331 2.37 29.39 -44.97
C ARG A 331 1.42 28.39 -45.63
N MET A 332 1.90 27.61 -46.58
CA MET A 332 1.11 26.56 -47.23
C MET A 332 0.71 25.47 -46.23
N SER A 333 1.65 24.96 -45.44
CA SER A 333 1.40 23.94 -44.42
C SER A 333 0.41 24.44 -43.38
N GLN A 334 0.46 25.72 -43.00
CA GLN A 334 -0.53 26.33 -42.12
C GLN A 334 -1.93 26.34 -42.78
N ALA A 335 -2.03 26.76 -44.04
CA ALA A 335 -3.30 26.76 -44.78
C ALA A 335 -3.89 25.35 -44.96
N VAL A 336 -3.07 24.37 -45.34
CA VAL A 336 -3.46 22.96 -45.47
C VAL A 336 -3.87 22.37 -44.13
N SER A 337 -3.09 22.62 -43.07
CA SER A 337 -3.43 22.14 -41.73
C SER A 337 -4.75 22.72 -41.25
N GLN A 338 -4.99 24.04 -41.41
CA GLN A 338 -6.27 24.65 -41.05
C GLN A 338 -7.44 24.07 -41.84
N ALA A 339 -7.23 23.78 -43.12
CA ALA A 339 -8.24 23.16 -43.97
C ALA A 339 -8.55 21.71 -43.56
N LEU A 340 -7.56 20.88 -43.25
CA LEU A 340 -7.78 19.52 -42.75
C LEU A 340 -8.47 19.53 -41.38
N LEU A 341 -8.06 20.44 -40.50
CA LEU A 341 -8.64 20.60 -39.17
C LEU A 341 -10.10 21.10 -39.21
N SER A 342 -10.64 21.54 -40.34
CA SER A 342 -12.08 21.84 -40.44
C SER A 342 -12.95 20.58 -40.34
N LEU A 343 -12.41 19.39 -40.67
CA LEU A 343 -13.14 18.13 -40.59
C LEU A 343 -13.56 17.78 -39.15
N ARG A 344 -12.71 18.11 -38.17
CA ARG A 344 -12.93 17.76 -36.76
C ARG A 344 -13.89 18.72 -36.04
N VAL A 345 -14.31 19.81 -36.68
CA VAL A 345 -15.14 20.85 -36.07
C VAL A 345 -16.49 20.31 -35.62
N GLN A 346 -17.09 19.35 -36.32
CA GLN A 346 -18.36 18.75 -35.93
C GLN A 346 -18.17 17.31 -35.49
N GLN A 347 -18.48 16.99 -34.24
CA GLN A 347 -18.36 15.65 -33.67
C GLN A 347 -19.72 15.06 -33.28
N PRO A 348 -19.93 13.75 -33.44
CA PRO A 348 -21.09 13.07 -32.88
C PRO A 348 -21.08 13.17 -31.36
N VAL A 349 -22.27 13.28 -30.77
CA VAL A 349 -22.47 13.38 -29.32
C VAL A 349 -22.76 11.98 -28.79
N SER A 350 -21.86 11.43 -27.97
CA SER A 350 -22.02 10.10 -27.39
C SER A 350 -23.30 10.00 -26.56
N GLY A 351 -24.02 8.90 -26.66
CA GLY A 351 -25.28 8.67 -25.93
C GLY A 351 -26.51 9.43 -26.47
N GLN A 352 -26.39 10.17 -27.57
CA GLN A 352 -27.50 10.83 -28.27
C GLN A 352 -27.94 10.03 -29.51
N PRO A 353 -29.14 10.30 -30.07
CA PRO A 353 -29.58 9.67 -31.32
C PRO A 353 -28.55 9.79 -32.44
N GLU A 354 -28.44 8.73 -33.24
CA GLU A 354 -27.52 8.64 -34.37
C GLU A 354 -27.68 9.86 -35.31
N GLY A 355 -26.55 10.45 -35.71
CA GLY A 355 -26.52 11.67 -36.54
C GLY A 355 -26.49 12.99 -35.76
N THR A 356 -26.67 12.99 -34.43
CA THR A 356 -26.54 14.22 -33.63
C THR A 356 -25.08 14.68 -33.59
N ARG A 357 -24.77 15.79 -34.26
CA ARG A 357 -23.42 16.40 -34.27
C ARG A 357 -23.43 17.81 -33.70
N ARG A 358 -22.33 18.18 -33.04
CA ARG A 358 -22.12 19.50 -32.44
C ARG A 358 -20.67 19.97 -32.62
N THR A 359 -20.46 21.27 -32.45
CA THR A 359 -19.13 21.88 -32.53
C THR A 359 -18.20 21.31 -31.45
N ALA A 360 -17.01 20.87 -31.83
CA ALA A 360 -15.96 20.38 -30.95
C ALA A 360 -14.83 21.39 -30.82
N TRP A 361 -14.30 21.48 -29.60
CA TRP A 361 -13.30 22.46 -29.20
C TRP A 361 -12.02 21.76 -28.78
N PHE A 362 -10.88 22.33 -29.17
CA PHE A 362 -9.57 21.70 -29.02
C PHE A 362 -8.55 22.68 -28.44
N HIS A 363 -7.66 22.18 -27.58
CA HIS A 363 -6.52 22.89 -27.02
C HIS A 363 -5.29 21.97 -27.08
N GLU A 364 -4.13 22.51 -27.48
CA GLU A 364 -2.91 21.72 -27.71
C GLU A 364 -3.16 20.43 -28.54
N LYS A 365 -4.04 20.53 -29.56
CA LYS A 365 -4.51 19.44 -30.43
C LYS A 365 -5.42 18.39 -29.77
N LYS A 366 -5.64 18.42 -28.46
CA LYS A 366 -6.56 17.53 -27.74
C LYS A 366 -7.97 18.11 -27.68
N ILE A 367 -8.97 17.25 -27.77
CA ILE A 367 -10.37 17.67 -27.66
C ILE A 367 -10.67 18.00 -26.18
N GLN A 368 -11.27 19.17 -25.93
CA GLN A 368 -11.66 19.62 -24.59
C GLN A 368 -13.15 19.43 -24.33
N GLY A 369 -13.98 19.56 -25.36
CA GLY A 369 -15.43 19.47 -25.21
C GLY A 369 -16.18 19.66 -26.52
N ILE A 370 -17.48 19.38 -26.46
CA ILE A 370 -18.40 19.37 -27.57
C ILE A 370 -19.67 20.13 -27.15
N GLY A 371 -19.95 21.24 -27.83
CA GLY A 371 -21.07 22.12 -27.53
C GLY A 371 -20.98 23.45 -28.29
N GLU A 372 -22.01 24.28 -28.16
CA GLU A 372 -22.03 25.59 -28.81
C GLU A 372 -21.29 26.63 -27.96
N GLY A 373 -20.26 27.28 -28.52
CA GLY A 373 -19.63 28.40 -27.84
C GLY A 373 -18.57 29.16 -28.62
N THR A 374 -17.64 29.79 -27.91
CA THR A 374 -16.51 30.57 -28.46
C THR A 374 -15.24 30.32 -27.64
N THR A 375 -14.08 30.61 -28.24
CA THR A 375 -12.80 30.60 -27.55
C THR A 375 -12.07 31.93 -27.66
N LYS A 376 -11.23 32.20 -26.66
CA LYS A 376 -10.27 33.31 -26.63
C LYS A 376 -8.94 32.77 -26.12
N ASP A 377 -7.87 32.98 -26.88
CA ASP A 377 -6.52 32.47 -26.57
C ASP A 377 -6.43 30.95 -26.33
N GLY A 378 -7.39 30.18 -26.86
CA GLY A 378 -7.46 28.73 -26.70
C GLY A 378 -8.32 28.24 -25.54
N ASP A 379 -8.90 29.15 -24.75
CA ASP A 379 -9.81 28.84 -23.64
C ASP A 379 -11.27 29.12 -24.01
N LEU A 380 -12.18 28.31 -23.47
CA LEU A 380 -13.63 28.39 -23.67
C LEU A 380 -14.24 29.58 -22.92
N GLU A 381 -15.02 30.44 -23.59
CA GLU A 381 -15.55 31.69 -23.00
C GLU A 381 -17.09 31.78 -23.03
N SER A 382 -17.75 31.70 -24.20
CA SER A 382 -19.21 31.89 -24.31
C SER A 382 -19.96 30.59 -24.62
N LEU A 383 -20.23 29.75 -23.63
CA LEU A 383 -20.89 28.46 -23.77
C LEU A 383 -22.42 28.57 -23.76
N ARG A 384 -23.10 27.81 -24.63
CA ARG A 384 -24.56 27.79 -24.78
C ARG A 384 -25.09 26.38 -25.03
N GLY A 385 -26.31 26.12 -24.55
CA GLY A 385 -27.01 24.85 -24.76
C GLY A 385 -26.30 23.64 -24.15
N PRO A 386 -26.61 22.41 -24.61
CA PRO A 386 -25.97 21.20 -24.11
C PRO A 386 -24.48 21.07 -24.47
N TRP A 387 -23.69 20.62 -23.50
CA TRP A 387 -22.23 20.44 -23.57
C TRP A 387 -21.79 19.09 -23.01
N LEU A 388 -20.78 18.50 -23.66
CA LEU A 388 -19.94 17.42 -23.14
C LEU A 388 -18.51 17.95 -22.95
N PHE A 389 -17.90 17.73 -21.79
CA PHE A 389 -16.49 17.97 -21.53
C PHE A 389 -15.73 16.66 -21.52
N LEU A 390 -14.52 16.70 -22.07
CA LEU A 390 -13.68 15.53 -22.26
C LEU A 390 -12.37 15.70 -21.52
N ASP A 391 -11.86 14.61 -20.96
CA ASP A 391 -10.52 14.60 -20.39
C ASP A 391 -9.43 14.34 -21.44
N LYS A 392 -8.17 14.22 -20.99
CA LYS A 392 -7.02 14.00 -21.86
C LYS A 392 -7.00 12.63 -22.53
N ALA A 393 -7.71 11.64 -21.98
CA ALA A 393 -7.82 10.29 -22.52
C ALA A 393 -8.96 10.19 -23.56
N GLY A 394 -9.85 11.19 -23.61
CA GLY A 394 -11.01 11.22 -24.50
C GLY A 394 -12.26 10.59 -23.87
N ALA A 395 -12.29 10.45 -22.54
CA ALA A 395 -13.47 10.08 -21.78
C ALA A 395 -14.33 11.31 -21.48
N VAL A 396 -15.64 11.10 -21.30
CA VAL A 396 -16.56 12.15 -20.88
C VAL A 396 -16.36 12.41 -19.39
N SER A 397 -15.82 13.58 -19.05
CA SER A 397 -15.59 13.97 -17.65
C SER A 397 -16.80 14.69 -17.06
N LYS A 398 -17.51 15.50 -17.86
CA LYS A 398 -18.67 16.29 -17.40
C LYS A 398 -19.67 16.52 -18.53
N GLU A 399 -20.94 16.68 -18.18
CA GLU A 399 -21.97 17.08 -19.12
C GLU A 399 -23.09 17.88 -18.45
N GLY A 400 -23.74 18.72 -19.24
CA GLY A 400 -24.86 19.53 -18.79
C GLY A 400 -25.24 20.58 -19.82
N SER A 401 -25.99 21.60 -19.40
CA SER A 401 -26.41 22.69 -20.30
C SER A 401 -26.07 24.06 -19.76
N PHE A 402 -25.87 25.01 -20.69
CA PHE A 402 -25.68 26.42 -20.43
C PHE A 402 -26.83 27.27 -20.99
N THR A 403 -27.14 28.36 -20.30
CA THR A 403 -28.02 29.44 -20.76
C THR A 403 -27.35 30.27 -21.85
N ALA A 404 -28.08 31.24 -22.42
CA ALA A 404 -27.55 32.17 -23.42
C ALA A 404 -26.42 33.07 -22.89
N ASP A 405 -26.40 33.35 -21.58
CA ASP A 405 -25.37 34.11 -20.86
C ASP A 405 -24.32 33.21 -20.19
N SER A 406 -24.18 31.97 -20.65
CA SER A 406 -23.13 31.02 -20.24
C SER A 406 -23.15 30.62 -18.77
N LYS A 407 -24.34 30.63 -18.15
CA LYS A 407 -24.56 30.06 -16.81
C LYS A 407 -25.02 28.62 -16.92
N ARG A 408 -24.59 27.77 -16.00
CA ARG A 408 -25.06 26.37 -15.93
C ARG A 408 -26.57 26.36 -15.67
N THR A 409 -27.31 25.45 -16.30
CA THR A 409 -28.75 25.28 -16.07
C THR A 409 -29.15 23.82 -16.23
N GLY A 410 -30.19 23.42 -15.51
CA GLY A 410 -30.71 22.05 -15.53
C GLY A 410 -29.73 21.03 -14.92
N ARG A 411 -29.91 19.77 -15.28
CA ARG A 411 -29.12 18.66 -14.73
C ARG A 411 -27.70 18.64 -15.30
N TRP A 412 -26.74 18.43 -14.42
CA TRP A 412 -25.32 18.29 -14.70
C TRP A 412 -24.78 17.01 -14.09
N ARG A 413 -23.97 16.28 -14.86
CA ARG A 413 -23.29 15.06 -14.41
C ARG A 413 -21.78 15.23 -14.56
N GLU A 414 -21.03 14.80 -13.55
CA GLU A 414 -19.57 14.66 -13.62
C GLU A 414 -19.20 13.20 -13.36
N TYR A 415 -18.09 12.73 -13.93
CA TYR A 415 -17.67 11.33 -13.90
C TYR A 415 -16.25 11.19 -13.34
N HIS A 416 -16.01 10.07 -12.66
CA HIS A 416 -14.68 9.61 -12.28
C HIS A 416 -13.93 9.08 -13.49
N ASP A 417 -12.61 8.96 -13.38
CA ASP A 417 -11.74 8.45 -14.45
C ASP A 417 -12.14 7.03 -14.92
N ASN A 418 -12.69 6.21 -14.02
CA ASN A 418 -13.21 4.88 -14.35
C ASN A 418 -14.60 4.88 -15.03
N GLY A 419 -15.14 6.05 -15.37
CA GLY A 419 -16.42 6.25 -16.05
C GLY A 419 -17.65 6.19 -15.14
N GLN A 420 -17.49 5.97 -13.84
CA GLN A 420 -18.62 6.00 -12.89
C GLN A 420 -19.06 7.43 -12.61
N LEU A 421 -20.35 7.62 -12.33
CA LEU A 421 -20.90 8.92 -11.98
C LEU A 421 -20.23 9.42 -10.70
N ALA A 422 -19.63 10.61 -10.73
CA ALA A 422 -19.00 11.26 -9.58
C ALA A 422 -19.95 12.26 -8.91
N LYS A 423 -20.67 13.06 -9.72
CA LYS A 423 -21.61 14.08 -9.22
C LYS A 423 -22.86 14.14 -10.08
N ASP A 424 -24.01 14.31 -9.45
CA ASP A 424 -25.31 14.59 -10.06
C ASP A 424 -25.88 15.86 -9.42
N MET A 425 -26.01 16.90 -10.23
CA MET A 425 -26.31 18.25 -9.78
C MET A 425 -27.43 18.82 -10.63
N ASN A 426 -28.15 19.80 -10.09
CA ASN A 426 -29.13 20.54 -10.86
C ASN A 426 -28.99 22.04 -10.59
N TYR A 427 -29.14 22.85 -11.63
CA TYR A 427 -28.97 24.30 -11.59
C TYR A 427 -30.23 25.02 -12.08
N ASP A 428 -30.55 26.16 -11.48
CA ASP A 428 -31.58 27.07 -11.98
C ASP A 428 -31.10 27.89 -13.20
N ALA A 429 -31.96 28.76 -13.72
CA ALA A 429 -31.64 29.62 -14.87
C ALA A 429 -30.62 30.72 -14.54
N GLN A 430 -30.30 30.94 -13.27
CA GLN A 430 -29.34 31.91 -12.77
C GLN A 430 -27.96 31.28 -12.51
N GLY A 431 -27.79 29.98 -12.76
CA GLY A 431 -26.53 29.28 -12.52
C GLY A 431 -26.30 28.86 -11.08
N LEU A 432 -27.33 28.90 -10.24
CA LEU A 432 -27.26 28.49 -8.84
C LEU A 432 -27.75 27.05 -8.70
N LEU A 433 -27.14 26.28 -7.78
CA LEU A 433 -27.61 24.92 -7.48
C LEU A 433 -29.05 24.95 -6.95
N GLU A 434 -29.88 24.04 -7.44
CA GLU A 434 -31.32 23.97 -7.13
C GLU A 434 -31.80 22.51 -7.16
N GLY A 435 -32.48 22.06 -6.11
CA GLY A 435 -32.99 20.69 -6.00
C GLY A 435 -31.94 19.69 -5.51
N ARG A 436 -32.09 18.43 -5.91
CA ARG A 436 -31.24 17.33 -5.41
C ARG A 436 -29.78 17.50 -5.88
N TYR A 437 -28.87 17.23 -4.96
CA TYR A 437 -27.43 17.15 -5.17
C TYR A 437 -26.91 15.81 -4.64
N ALA A 438 -26.16 15.09 -5.45
CA ALA A 438 -25.53 13.83 -5.05
C ALA A 438 -24.08 13.76 -5.52
N GLU A 439 -23.20 13.28 -4.66
CA GLU A 439 -21.82 12.90 -5.00
C GLU A 439 -21.63 11.42 -4.70
N TYR A 440 -20.76 10.77 -5.44
CA TYR A 440 -20.49 9.35 -5.37
C TYR A 440 -18.99 9.11 -5.25
N HIS A 441 -18.65 8.06 -4.52
CA HIS A 441 -17.30 7.48 -4.54
C HIS A 441 -17.02 6.86 -5.92
N ASP A 442 -15.75 6.64 -6.24
CA ASP A 442 -15.31 6.01 -7.49
C ASP A 442 -15.72 4.52 -7.61
N ASN A 443 -16.22 3.91 -6.52
CA ASN A 443 -16.86 2.60 -6.54
C ASN A 443 -18.39 2.64 -6.77
N GLY A 444 -18.96 3.85 -6.92
CA GLY A 444 -20.35 4.10 -7.27
C GLY A 444 -21.28 4.19 -6.07
N ALA A 445 -20.78 3.96 -4.85
CA ALA A 445 -21.53 4.22 -3.63
C ALA A 445 -21.76 5.73 -3.45
N LEU A 446 -22.92 6.10 -2.92
CA LEU A 446 -23.20 7.49 -2.56
C LEU A 446 -22.15 7.96 -1.54
N SER A 447 -21.68 9.19 -1.67
CA SER A 447 -20.73 9.86 -0.78
C SER A 447 -21.38 11.05 -0.09
N VAL A 448 -22.20 11.80 -0.83
CA VAL A 448 -22.98 12.95 -0.35
C VAL A 448 -24.37 12.91 -0.98
N ASP A 449 -25.41 13.23 -0.20
CA ASP A 449 -26.78 13.45 -0.69
C ASP A 449 -27.37 14.65 0.04
N GLY A 450 -27.92 15.61 -0.70
CA GLY A 450 -28.48 16.83 -0.13
C GLY A 450 -29.39 17.56 -1.10
N THR A 451 -29.95 18.69 -0.65
CA THR A 451 -30.85 19.53 -1.43
C THR A 451 -30.39 20.97 -1.37
N TYR A 452 -30.27 21.62 -2.53
CA TYR A 452 -29.97 23.04 -2.64
C TYR A 452 -31.23 23.83 -2.98
N GLN A 453 -31.29 25.06 -2.47
CA GLN A 453 -32.27 26.07 -2.86
C GLN A 453 -31.56 27.40 -3.06
N ALA A 454 -31.67 27.99 -4.26
CA ALA A 454 -30.99 29.22 -4.64
C ALA A 454 -29.49 29.23 -4.31
N GLY A 455 -28.80 28.12 -4.62
CA GLY A 455 -27.35 27.97 -4.40
C GLY A 455 -26.93 27.65 -2.96
N LYS A 456 -27.89 27.49 -2.05
CA LYS A 456 -27.62 27.21 -0.62
C LYS A 456 -28.14 25.84 -0.22
N LEU A 457 -27.36 25.08 0.53
CA LEU A 457 -27.78 23.78 1.05
C LEU A 457 -28.91 23.96 2.09
N VAL A 458 -29.97 23.18 1.99
CA VAL A 458 -31.16 23.24 2.86
C VAL A 458 -31.64 21.84 3.25
N GLY A 459 -32.25 21.73 4.42
CA GLY A 459 -32.76 20.46 4.93
C GLY A 459 -31.65 19.56 5.46
N THR A 460 -31.86 18.24 5.45
CA THR A 460 -30.87 17.29 5.95
C THR A 460 -30.01 16.76 4.81
N ALA A 461 -28.71 17.01 4.86
CA ALA A 461 -27.74 16.36 4.01
C ALA A 461 -27.12 15.15 4.72
N LYS A 462 -26.80 14.11 3.96
CA LYS A 462 -26.18 12.88 4.44
C LYS A 462 -24.83 12.66 3.76
N LEU A 463 -23.84 12.23 4.53
CA LEU A 463 -22.58 11.74 4.02
C LEU A 463 -22.45 10.26 4.32
N TYR A 464 -21.70 9.56 3.48
CA TYR A 464 -21.65 8.11 3.47
C TYR A 464 -20.20 7.61 3.45
N HIS A 465 -19.99 6.47 4.12
CA HIS A 465 -18.73 5.73 4.06
C HIS A 465 -18.51 5.20 2.64
N TYR A 466 -17.27 4.82 2.32
CA TYR A 466 -16.90 4.31 0.99
C TYR A 466 -17.75 3.07 0.59
N CYS A 467 -18.25 2.31 1.56
CA CYS A 467 -19.16 1.17 1.36
C CYS A 467 -20.64 1.53 1.19
N GLY A 468 -21.01 2.82 1.25
CA GLY A 468 -22.39 3.31 1.10
C GLY A 468 -23.24 3.33 2.37
N GLU A 469 -22.69 2.94 3.52
CA GLU A 469 -23.37 3.08 4.82
C GLU A 469 -23.35 4.54 5.29
N ALA A 470 -24.41 5.01 5.95
CA ALA A 470 -24.47 6.40 6.42
C ALA A 470 -23.34 6.67 7.42
N ARG A 471 -22.57 7.74 7.18
CA ARG A 471 -21.50 8.23 8.05
C ARG A 471 -21.96 9.43 8.86
N GLU A 472 -22.78 10.28 8.26
CA GLU A 472 -23.21 11.53 8.86
C GLU A 472 -24.59 11.94 8.35
N ALA A 473 -25.39 12.57 9.21
CA ALA A 473 -26.59 13.31 8.84
C ALA A 473 -26.55 14.68 9.53
N ARG A 474 -26.60 15.75 8.75
CA ARG A 474 -26.52 17.13 9.25
C ARG A 474 -27.60 18.01 8.62
N LYS A 475 -28.24 18.84 9.44
CA LYS A 475 -29.27 19.79 8.98
C LYS A 475 -28.64 21.14 8.61
N TYR A 476 -29.13 21.73 7.53
CA TYR A 476 -28.71 23.02 6.99
C TYR A 476 -29.91 23.96 6.80
N GLU A 477 -29.71 25.23 7.11
CA GLU A 477 -30.65 26.32 6.84
C GLU A 477 -29.89 27.47 6.18
N ASN A 478 -30.31 27.88 4.98
CA ASN A 478 -29.67 28.95 4.20
C ASN A 478 -28.16 28.76 3.93
N GLY A 479 -27.71 27.51 3.81
CA GLY A 479 -26.33 27.14 3.56
C GLY A 479 -25.55 26.77 4.82
N ASP A 480 -26.01 27.21 5.99
CA ASP A 480 -25.27 27.03 7.24
C ASP A 480 -25.82 25.81 8.00
N ALA A 481 -24.92 25.00 8.56
CA ALA A 481 -25.29 23.91 9.44
C ALA A 481 -25.96 24.44 10.72
N THR A 482 -27.05 23.79 11.12
CA THR A 482 -27.86 24.17 12.27
C THR A 482 -28.52 22.97 12.92
N GLY A 483 -28.67 23.00 14.25
CA GLY A 483 -29.30 21.92 15.02
C GLY A 483 -28.41 20.70 15.20
N GLU A 484 -29.02 19.56 15.49
CA GLU A 484 -28.30 18.31 15.79
C GLU A 484 -27.78 17.64 14.51
N ALA A 485 -26.51 17.25 14.53
CA ALA A 485 -25.84 16.42 13.54
C ALA A 485 -25.51 15.06 14.17
N LEU A 486 -25.76 13.99 13.43
CA LEU A 486 -25.52 12.61 13.85
C LEU A 486 -24.39 12.01 13.03
N PHE A 487 -23.47 11.31 13.67
CA PHE A 487 -22.32 10.64 13.06
C PHE A 487 -22.36 9.16 13.43
N TYR A 488 -22.09 8.29 12.47
CA TYR A 488 -22.27 6.85 12.60
C TYR A 488 -21.02 6.09 12.24
N TYR A 489 -20.78 5.02 12.99
CA TYR A 489 -19.87 3.96 12.60
C TYR A 489 -20.39 3.25 11.33
N PRO A 490 -19.51 2.57 10.58
CA PRO A 490 -19.92 1.69 9.46
C PRO A 490 -21.02 0.68 9.82
N THR A 491 -21.10 0.26 11.08
CA THR A 491 -22.15 -0.63 11.64
C THR A 491 -23.53 0.02 11.75
N GLY A 492 -23.65 1.32 11.46
CA GLY A 492 -24.87 2.12 11.64
C GLY A 492 -25.11 2.57 13.08
N LYS A 493 -24.27 2.16 14.03
CA LYS A 493 -24.36 2.63 15.43
C LYS A 493 -23.88 4.07 15.55
N LEU A 494 -24.50 4.82 16.46
CA LEU A 494 -24.18 6.22 16.70
C LEU A 494 -22.77 6.33 17.29
N GLN A 495 -21.89 7.06 16.61
CA GLN A 495 -20.54 7.38 17.06
C GLN A 495 -20.52 8.71 17.81
N ARG A 496 -21.23 9.71 17.29
CA ARG A 496 -21.26 11.05 17.86
C ARG A 496 -22.57 11.73 17.51
N ARG A 497 -23.06 12.57 18.41
CA ARG A 497 -24.07 13.58 18.10
C ARG A 497 -23.58 14.93 18.60
N ALA A 498 -23.73 15.96 17.77
CA ALA A 498 -23.23 17.30 18.08
C ALA A 498 -24.18 18.36 17.55
N ASN A 499 -24.22 19.51 18.22
CA ASN A 499 -25.10 20.61 17.83
C ASN A 499 -24.32 21.68 17.07
N TYR A 500 -24.96 22.25 16.04
CA TYR A 500 -24.41 23.32 15.22
C TYR A 500 -25.29 24.57 15.29
N ARG A 501 -24.65 25.73 15.18
CA ARG A 501 -25.30 27.02 14.97
C ARG A 501 -24.43 27.87 14.04
N ALA A 502 -24.95 28.18 12.85
CA ALA A 502 -24.25 28.96 11.82
C ALA A 502 -22.88 28.35 11.47
N ASP A 503 -22.89 27.07 11.05
CA ASP A 503 -21.72 26.25 10.69
C ASP A 503 -20.74 25.89 11.81
N LYS A 504 -20.95 26.43 13.01
CA LYS A 504 -20.06 26.17 14.14
C LYS A 504 -20.66 25.19 15.13
N LEU A 505 -19.84 24.29 15.65
CA LEU A 505 -20.21 23.47 16.81
C LEU A 505 -20.55 24.38 17.99
N GLU A 506 -21.73 24.16 18.57
CA GLU A 506 -22.29 24.99 19.63
C GLU A 506 -23.14 24.13 20.57
N GLY A 507 -22.77 24.09 21.85
CA GLY A 507 -23.45 23.28 22.86
C GLY A 507 -22.84 21.88 23.03
N PRO A 508 -23.59 20.91 23.59
CA PRO A 508 -23.06 19.59 23.92
C PRO A 508 -22.83 18.72 22.67
N SER A 509 -21.74 17.95 22.71
CA SER A 509 -21.38 16.90 21.76
C SER A 509 -21.11 15.61 22.54
N ALA A 510 -21.95 14.60 22.35
CA ALA A 510 -21.83 13.31 23.01
C ALA A 510 -21.16 12.29 22.07
N HIS A 511 -20.21 11.54 22.60
CA HIS A 511 -19.39 10.55 21.90
C HIS A 511 -19.65 9.15 22.47
N PHE A 512 -19.58 8.13 21.62
CA PHE A 512 -19.90 6.75 21.95
C PHE A 512 -18.89 5.79 21.32
N TYR A 513 -18.59 4.70 22.03
CA TYR A 513 -17.82 3.57 21.52
C TYR A 513 -18.61 2.77 20.46
N PRO A 514 -17.93 1.93 19.65
CA PRO A 514 -18.58 1.07 18.65
C PRO A 514 -19.65 0.12 19.21
N ASP A 515 -19.60 -0.21 20.50
CA ASP A 515 -20.63 -1.01 21.17
C ASP A 515 -21.89 -0.18 21.55
N GLY A 516 -21.81 1.15 21.48
CA GLY A 516 -22.85 2.12 21.88
C GLY A 516 -22.68 2.69 23.29
N THR A 517 -21.64 2.28 24.03
CA THR A 517 -21.35 2.78 25.37
C THR A 517 -20.92 4.26 25.32
N PRO A 518 -21.45 5.14 26.19
CA PRO A 518 -21.02 6.54 26.23
C PRO A 518 -19.53 6.67 26.58
N GLU A 519 -18.80 7.44 25.77
CA GLU A 519 -17.36 7.70 25.95
C GLU A 519 -17.12 9.03 26.67
N ALA A 520 -17.72 10.12 26.16
CA ALA A 520 -17.50 11.46 26.67
C ALA A 520 -18.60 12.42 26.23
N THR A 521 -18.77 13.52 26.96
CA THR A 521 -19.52 14.68 26.50
C THR A 521 -18.63 15.92 26.58
N TYR A 522 -18.54 16.65 25.48
CA TYR A 522 -17.82 17.92 25.40
C TYR A 522 -18.80 19.05 25.14
N THR A 523 -18.54 20.24 25.66
CA THR A 523 -19.28 21.45 25.30
C THR A 523 -18.44 22.28 24.33
N TYR A 524 -19.08 22.79 23.28
CA TYR A 524 -18.47 23.65 22.28
C TYR A 524 -19.10 25.05 22.33
N VAL A 525 -18.29 26.07 22.09
CA VAL A 525 -18.71 27.45 21.83
C VAL A 525 -17.96 27.92 20.59
N ALA A 526 -18.68 28.14 19.49
CA ALA A 526 -18.09 28.53 18.21
C ALA A 526 -16.88 27.67 17.78
N ASP A 527 -17.08 26.35 17.62
CA ASP A 527 -16.08 25.32 17.24
C ASP A 527 -15.01 24.98 18.28
N LYS A 528 -14.94 25.76 19.36
CA LYS A 528 -13.93 25.58 20.40
C LYS A 528 -14.53 24.84 21.59
N ARG A 529 -13.83 23.80 22.06
CA ARG A 529 -14.18 23.14 23.32
C ARG A 529 -14.13 24.14 24.47
N GLN A 530 -15.11 24.07 25.37
CA GLN A 530 -15.26 24.97 26.50
C GLN A 530 -15.79 24.21 27.72
N GLY A 531 -15.23 24.47 28.89
CA GLY A 531 -15.69 23.91 30.16
C GLY A 531 -15.12 22.52 30.47
N ALA A 532 -15.64 21.91 31.53
CA ALA A 532 -15.18 20.62 32.03
C ALA A 532 -15.54 19.45 31.11
N PHE A 533 -14.69 18.43 31.08
CA PHE A 533 -14.95 17.17 30.38
C PHE A 533 -14.49 15.98 31.21
N GLU A 534 -15.15 14.84 30.97
CA GLU A 534 -14.78 13.52 31.47
C GLU A 534 -14.81 12.55 30.29
N VAL A 535 -13.80 11.68 30.21
CA VAL A 535 -13.72 10.57 29.26
C VAL A 535 -13.69 9.29 30.06
N PHE A 536 -14.46 8.30 29.64
CA PHE A 536 -14.58 7.00 30.29
C PHE A 536 -14.06 5.92 29.36
N TYR A 537 -13.40 4.91 29.91
CA TYR A 537 -13.09 3.67 29.21
C TYR A 537 -14.37 2.89 28.82
N PRO A 538 -14.30 1.89 27.92
CA PRO A 538 -15.46 1.08 27.54
C PRO A 538 -16.16 0.37 28.71
N ASP A 539 -15.47 0.11 29.81
CA ASP A 539 -16.06 -0.45 31.04
C ASP A 539 -16.63 0.61 32.01
N LYS A 540 -16.73 1.86 31.56
CA LYS A 540 -17.27 3.02 32.28
C LYS A 540 -16.40 3.53 33.42
N GLN A 541 -15.18 3.04 33.58
CA GLN A 541 -14.22 3.66 34.50
C GLN A 541 -13.71 4.99 33.94
N LEU A 542 -13.46 5.98 34.80
CA LEU A 542 -12.94 7.28 34.38
C LEU A 542 -11.53 7.11 33.81
N GLU A 543 -11.31 7.54 32.57
CA GLU A 543 -10.01 7.53 31.88
C GLU A 543 -9.26 8.84 32.12
N ARG A 544 -9.94 9.98 31.94
CA ARG A 544 -9.34 11.30 32.15
C ARG A 544 -10.39 12.37 32.33
N LYS A 545 -9.98 13.48 32.94
CA LYS A 545 -10.80 14.68 33.07
C LYS A 545 -9.96 15.95 33.11
N GLY A 546 -10.60 17.05 32.74
CA GLY A 546 -10.03 18.39 32.84
C GLY A 546 -11.03 19.43 32.37
N ALA A 547 -10.53 20.58 31.93
CA ALA A 547 -11.35 21.59 31.27
C ALA A 547 -10.66 22.16 30.04
N TYR A 548 -11.49 22.67 29.13
CA TYR A 548 -11.05 23.45 27.99
C TYR A 548 -11.46 24.92 28.16
N GLU A 549 -10.60 25.82 27.70
CA GLU A 549 -10.91 27.24 27.49
C GLU A 549 -10.50 27.59 26.07
N GLN A 550 -11.45 28.11 25.27
CA GLN A 550 -11.18 28.50 23.88
C GLN A 550 -10.52 27.41 23.01
N GLY A 551 -10.85 26.14 23.26
CA GLY A 551 -10.36 24.99 22.50
C GLY A 551 -9.05 24.40 23.03
N GLU A 552 -8.41 25.04 24.00
CA GLU A 552 -7.14 24.60 24.59
C GLU A 552 -7.38 24.07 26.00
N LEU A 553 -6.60 23.08 26.43
CA LEU A 553 -6.68 22.59 27.81
C LEU A 553 -6.33 23.73 28.77
N HIS A 554 -7.15 23.92 29.81
CA HIS A 554 -6.97 24.96 30.81
C HIS A 554 -7.44 24.48 32.18
N GLY A 555 -6.66 24.77 33.22
CA GLY A 555 -6.95 24.37 34.60
C GLY A 555 -6.47 22.97 34.93
N ASP A 556 -7.04 22.40 35.98
CA ASP A 556 -6.62 21.11 36.54
C ASP A 556 -6.92 19.97 35.55
N TYR A 557 -5.98 19.04 35.42
CA TYR A 557 -6.06 17.90 34.52
C TYR A 557 -5.62 16.62 35.23
N LYS A 558 -6.31 15.51 34.96
CA LYS A 558 -6.01 14.19 35.52
C LYS A 558 -6.25 13.09 34.51
N ASP A 559 -5.31 12.16 34.39
CA ASP A 559 -5.47 10.86 33.73
C ASP A 559 -5.51 9.74 34.77
N TYR A 560 -6.15 8.64 34.41
CA TYR A 560 -6.32 7.47 35.26
C TYR A 560 -5.97 6.19 34.49
N PHE A 561 -5.35 5.25 35.21
CA PHE A 561 -5.17 3.90 34.75
C PHE A 561 -6.52 3.16 34.68
N PRO A 562 -6.59 2.04 33.94
CA PRO A 562 -7.82 1.25 33.81
C PRO A 562 -8.24 0.55 35.11
N ASN A 563 -7.39 0.56 36.13
CA ASN A 563 -7.70 0.10 37.48
C ASN A 563 -8.26 1.24 38.38
N GLY A 564 -8.52 2.42 37.81
CA GLY A 564 -9.04 3.60 38.50
C GLY A 564 -8.00 4.42 39.28
N GLN A 565 -6.74 3.98 39.35
CA GLN A 565 -5.69 4.74 40.01
C GLN A 565 -5.22 5.92 39.14
N LEU A 566 -4.75 6.99 39.78
CA LEU A 566 -4.27 8.18 39.08
C LEU A 566 -3.01 7.83 38.26
N ALA A 567 -2.98 8.20 36.99
CA ALA A 567 -1.85 7.99 36.09
C ALA A 567 -1.01 9.26 35.90
N SER A 568 -1.68 10.41 35.78
CA SER A 568 -1.03 11.70 35.70
C SER A 568 -1.94 12.78 36.29
N ALA A 569 -1.34 13.86 36.82
CA ALA A 569 -2.06 15.04 37.28
C ALA A 569 -1.20 16.28 37.15
N GLY A 570 -1.82 17.39 36.76
CA GLY A 570 -1.17 18.68 36.71
C GLY A 570 -2.14 19.77 36.28
N ARG A 571 -1.59 20.87 35.79
CA ARG A 571 -2.38 22.01 35.31
C ARG A 571 -1.95 22.40 33.91
N TYR A 572 -2.93 22.74 33.10
CA TYR A 572 -2.70 23.42 31.83
C TYR A 572 -3.04 24.90 31.92
N ASP A 573 -2.33 25.70 31.15
CA ASP A 573 -2.69 27.06 30.79
C ASP A 573 -2.61 27.19 29.27
N HIS A 574 -3.77 27.29 28.61
CA HIS A 574 -3.88 27.46 27.16
C HIS A 574 -3.03 26.44 26.38
N GLY A 575 -3.23 25.15 26.69
CA GLY A 575 -2.58 24.02 26.03
C GLY A 575 -1.15 23.72 26.51
N LYS A 576 -0.53 24.59 27.31
CA LYS A 576 0.80 24.38 27.88
C LYS A 576 0.71 23.79 29.27
N GLN A 577 1.52 22.78 29.57
CA GLN A 577 1.68 22.30 30.94
C GLN A 577 2.34 23.41 31.77
N VAL A 578 1.79 23.72 32.94
CA VAL A 578 2.30 24.77 33.83
C VAL A 578 2.37 24.29 35.27
N GLY A 579 3.38 24.77 36.00
CA GLY A 579 3.58 24.41 37.39
C GLY A 579 3.93 22.94 37.55
N ARG A 580 3.51 22.35 38.68
CA ARG A 580 3.85 20.98 39.07
C ARG A 580 3.00 19.96 38.31
N TRP A 581 3.65 19.01 37.67
CA TRP A 581 3.06 17.87 36.99
C TRP A 581 3.57 16.58 37.62
N GLN A 582 2.68 15.66 37.96
CA GLN A 582 3.02 14.38 38.57
C GLN A 582 2.50 13.24 37.71
N THR A 583 3.31 12.21 37.54
CA THR A 583 2.92 10.94 36.94
C THR A 583 3.08 9.83 37.98
N PHE A 584 2.37 8.74 37.79
CA PHE A 584 2.32 7.63 38.72
C PHE A 584 2.47 6.31 37.99
N TYR A 585 2.96 5.30 38.68
CA TYR A 585 2.85 3.91 38.25
C TYR A 585 1.41 3.42 38.43
N ALA A 586 1.05 2.33 37.76
CA ALA A 586 -0.25 1.66 37.93
C ALA A 586 -0.49 1.11 39.35
N SER A 587 0.49 1.19 40.25
CA SER A 587 0.39 0.92 41.68
C SER A 587 -0.01 2.14 42.53
N GLY A 588 -0.09 3.34 41.92
CA GLY A 588 -0.45 4.60 42.55
C GLY A 588 0.74 5.33 43.18
N LYS A 589 1.94 4.74 43.12
CA LYS A 589 3.19 5.36 43.56
C LYS A 589 3.68 6.37 42.52
N PRO A 590 4.30 7.50 42.91
CA PRO A 590 4.82 8.48 41.96
C PRO A 590 5.88 7.85 41.06
N SER A 591 5.88 8.19 39.76
CA SER A 591 6.87 7.78 38.78
C SER A 591 7.79 8.95 38.44
N ASP A 592 7.25 10.09 38.06
CA ASP A 592 8.01 11.32 37.92
C ASP A 592 7.22 12.55 38.35
N GLU A 593 7.95 13.60 38.73
CA GLU A 593 7.43 14.91 39.03
C GLU A 593 8.22 15.97 38.28
N LYS A 594 7.53 16.79 37.49
CA LYS A 594 8.10 17.84 36.66
C LYS A 594 7.55 19.18 37.09
N THR A 595 8.33 20.24 36.90
CA THR A 595 7.85 21.61 37.05
C THR A 595 8.04 22.34 35.72
N PHE A 596 7.00 23.02 35.27
CA PHE A 596 6.98 23.78 34.02
C PHE A 596 6.84 25.27 34.30
N ASP A 597 7.60 26.06 33.56
CA ASP A 597 7.57 27.53 33.63
C ASP A 597 6.22 28.04 33.07
N PRO A 598 5.46 28.85 33.82
CA PRO A 598 4.16 29.33 33.37
C PRO A 598 4.19 30.21 32.12
N ALA A 599 5.30 30.91 31.86
CA ALA A 599 5.42 31.82 30.71
C ALA A 599 5.79 31.08 29.42
N THR A 600 6.69 30.10 29.52
CA THR A 600 7.27 29.41 28.36
C THR A 600 6.68 28.02 28.10
N GLY A 601 6.18 27.34 29.15
CA GLY A 601 5.78 25.93 29.09
C GLY A 601 6.97 24.96 29.06
N GLU A 602 8.20 25.47 29.17
CA GLU A 602 9.41 24.65 29.22
C GLU A 602 9.64 24.12 30.64
N LEU A 603 10.37 23.00 30.76
CA LEU A 603 10.81 22.50 32.06
C LEU A 603 11.63 23.58 32.80
N HIS A 604 11.29 23.79 34.07
CA HIS A 604 11.93 24.75 34.95
C HIS A 604 11.86 24.26 36.40
N GLY A 605 12.93 24.44 37.18
CA GLY A 605 13.03 23.90 38.52
C GLY A 605 13.42 22.42 38.51
N THR A 606 12.98 21.66 39.51
CA THR A 606 13.43 20.28 39.70
C THR A 606 12.48 19.28 39.04
N LEU A 607 13.03 18.41 38.18
CA LEU A 607 12.43 17.15 37.77
C LEU A 607 12.88 16.05 38.73
N LYS A 608 11.95 15.26 39.26
CA LYS A 608 12.21 14.11 40.14
C LYS A 608 11.78 12.82 39.44
N ASP A 609 12.65 11.82 39.44
CA ASP A 609 12.38 10.46 38.92
C ASP A 609 12.31 9.50 40.11
N TYR A 610 11.34 8.59 40.12
CA TYR A 610 11.10 7.63 41.20
C TYR A 610 11.14 6.20 40.66
N ASP A 611 11.40 5.21 41.53
CA ASP A 611 11.25 3.79 41.18
C ASP A 611 9.82 3.30 41.41
N LYS A 612 9.52 2.08 40.96
CA LYS A 612 8.22 1.41 41.18
C LYS A 612 7.85 1.27 42.67
N ASP A 613 8.81 1.44 43.58
CA ASP A 613 8.59 1.45 45.02
C ASP A 613 8.27 2.84 45.61
N GLY A 614 8.38 3.90 44.80
CA GLY A 614 8.18 5.30 45.19
C GLY A 614 9.44 5.95 45.79
N ARG A 615 10.60 5.30 45.68
CA ARG A 615 11.89 5.85 46.16
C ARG A 615 12.45 6.81 45.12
N LEU A 616 12.97 7.95 45.56
CA LEU A 616 13.58 8.95 44.69
C LEU A 616 14.87 8.40 44.05
N LEU A 617 14.91 8.35 42.72
CA LEU A 617 16.05 7.88 41.93
C LEU A 617 16.98 9.02 41.54
N SER A 618 16.41 10.12 41.03
CA SER A 618 17.20 11.25 40.54
C SER A 618 16.44 12.57 40.58
N GLU A 619 17.21 13.65 40.64
CA GLU A 619 16.75 15.03 40.52
C GLU A 619 17.54 15.75 39.42
N LEU A 620 16.84 16.37 38.48
CA LEU A 620 17.44 17.21 37.44
C LEU A 620 16.93 18.65 37.60
N GLU A 621 17.85 19.62 37.71
CA GLU A 621 17.51 21.04 37.81
C GLU A 621 17.50 21.68 36.42
N TYR A 622 16.37 22.26 36.02
CA TYR A 622 16.15 22.92 34.74
C TYR A 622 16.00 24.43 34.89
N VAL A 623 16.51 25.19 33.92
CA VAL A 623 16.21 26.61 33.73
C VAL A 623 15.92 26.84 32.25
N GLN A 624 14.67 27.19 31.91
CA GLN A 624 14.21 27.43 30.53
C GLN A 624 14.61 26.26 29.59
N GLY A 625 14.18 25.05 29.96
CA GLY A 625 14.44 23.82 29.19
C GLY A 625 15.89 23.32 29.22
N ARG A 626 16.83 24.01 29.87
CA ARG A 626 18.25 23.61 29.96
C ARG A 626 18.57 22.96 31.29
N VAL A 627 19.21 21.80 31.25
CA VAL A 627 19.71 21.13 32.46
C VAL A 627 20.90 21.92 33.01
N THR A 628 20.86 22.19 34.32
CA THR A 628 21.90 22.91 35.06
C THR A 628 22.56 22.04 36.13
N LYS A 629 21.89 20.99 36.60
CA LYS A 629 22.43 20.03 37.56
C LYS A 629 21.70 18.68 37.49
N LEU A 630 22.42 17.58 37.72
CA LEU A 630 21.86 16.25 37.95
C LEU A 630 22.30 15.74 39.32
N THR A 631 21.40 15.09 40.05
CA THR A 631 21.65 14.43 41.33
C THR A 631 21.02 13.04 41.31
N TYR A 632 21.71 12.02 41.81
CA TYR A 632 21.22 10.65 41.94
C TYR A 632 21.30 10.20 43.39
N PHE A 633 20.38 9.33 43.80
CA PHE A 633 20.23 8.93 45.20
C PHE A 633 20.34 7.40 45.35
N ASP A 634 20.85 6.94 46.50
CA ASP A 634 20.78 5.54 46.90
C ASP A 634 19.38 5.17 47.40
N ALA A 635 19.18 3.88 47.73
CA ALA A 635 17.91 3.37 48.23
C ALA A 635 17.47 3.99 49.58
N ALA A 636 18.39 4.63 50.32
CA ALA A 636 18.11 5.36 51.56
C ALA A 636 17.81 6.85 51.31
N GLY A 637 17.84 7.31 50.06
CA GLY A 637 17.61 8.71 49.68
C GLY A 637 18.83 9.61 49.87
N LYS A 638 20.04 9.05 50.05
CA LYS A 638 21.28 9.83 50.15
C LYS A 638 21.87 10.08 48.75
N PRO A 639 22.33 11.31 48.43
CA PRO A 639 22.99 11.58 47.16
C PRO A 639 24.25 10.70 46.96
N ILE A 640 24.33 10.02 45.83
CA ILE A 640 25.47 9.16 45.42
C ILE A 640 26.23 9.70 44.20
N SER A 641 25.62 10.58 43.42
CA SER A 641 26.27 11.28 42.30
C SER A 641 25.62 12.64 42.11
N GLN A 642 26.43 13.66 41.87
CA GLN A 642 25.96 15.02 41.60
C GLN A 642 26.87 15.70 40.58
N THR A 643 26.29 16.24 39.52
CA THR A 643 27.02 16.88 38.42
C THR A 643 26.39 18.21 38.07
N ALA A 644 27.14 19.31 38.19
CA ALA A 644 26.73 20.62 37.68
C ALA A 644 27.03 20.71 36.18
N ILE A 645 26.08 21.24 35.40
CA ILE A 645 26.19 21.39 33.95
C ILE A 645 26.59 22.82 33.62
N ALA A 646 27.62 22.96 32.78
CA ALA A 646 28.12 24.26 32.38
C ALA A 646 27.06 25.04 31.57
N LYS A 647 26.89 26.34 31.88
CA LYS A 647 26.01 27.24 31.10
C LYS A 647 26.44 27.39 29.64
N LYS A 648 27.74 27.24 29.37
CA LYS A 648 28.34 27.20 28.03
C LYS A 648 29.39 26.09 27.96
N GLY A 649 29.44 25.38 26.84
CA GLY A 649 30.38 24.29 26.58
C GLY A 649 29.80 22.90 26.87
N ARG A 650 30.64 21.88 26.67
CA ARG A 650 30.29 20.46 26.83
C ARG A 650 30.58 19.99 28.25
N THR A 651 29.64 19.27 28.86
CA THR A 651 29.77 18.59 30.16
C THR A 651 29.41 17.11 29.99
N GLU A 652 30.38 16.23 30.19
CA GLU A 652 30.17 14.78 30.24
C GLU A 652 29.42 14.41 31.52
N VAL A 653 28.47 13.48 31.42
CA VAL A 653 27.61 13.05 32.52
C VAL A 653 27.52 11.53 32.58
N LYS A 654 27.34 11.05 33.81
CA LYS A 654 27.13 9.64 34.11
C LYS A 654 25.94 9.51 35.06
N GLY A 655 24.86 8.93 34.56
CA GLY A 655 23.70 8.56 35.38
C GLY A 655 23.95 7.25 36.10
N VAL A 656 23.58 7.17 37.38
CA VAL A 656 23.72 5.95 38.21
C VAL A 656 22.38 5.53 38.79
N ARG A 657 22.23 4.23 39.02
CA ARG A 657 21.11 3.63 39.76
C ARG A 657 21.34 3.73 41.27
N PRO A 658 20.34 3.46 42.11
CA PRO A 658 20.48 3.50 43.57
C PRO A 658 21.52 2.54 44.16
N ASP A 659 21.86 1.48 43.43
CA ASP A 659 22.93 0.53 43.77
C ASP A 659 24.33 1.00 43.30
N GLY A 660 24.43 2.20 42.73
CA GLY A 660 25.66 2.78 42.18
C GLY A 660 26.02 2.31 40.78
N VAL A 661 25.27 1.37 40.19
CA VAL A 661 25.53 0.86 38.84
C VAL A 661 25.20 1.91 37.79
N THR A 662 26.08 2.08 36.80
CA THR A 662 25.86 3.02 35.69
C THR A 662 24.54 2.73 34.95
N ARG A 663 23.65 3.72 34.88
CA ARG A 663 22.41 3.68 34.09
C ARG A 663 22.64 4.19 32.67
N PHE A 664 23.40 5.27 32.52
CA PHE A 664 23.76 5.82 31.22
C PHE A 664 25.02 6.69 31.28
N THR A 665 25.60 6.98 30.11
CA THR A 665 26.64 7.98 29.90
C THR A 665 26.30 8.83 28.68
N GLY A 666 26.69 10.10 28.70
CA GLY A 666 26.51 11.01 27.56
C GLY A 666 27.00 12.40 27.92
N ALA A 667 26.63 13.41 27.13
CA ALA A 667 27.01 14.79 27.41
C ALA A 667 25.88 15.79 27.16
N TYR A 668 25.93 16.88 27.92
CA TYR A 668 25.19 18.10 27.63
C TYR A 668 26.12 19.14 27.03
N THR A 669 25.68 19.82 25.98
CA THR A 669 26.30 21.04 25.46
C THR A 669 25.33 22.19 25.69
N ASP A 670 25.75 23.22 26.41
CA ASP A 670 24.91 24.38 26.78
C ASP A 670 23.58 23.97 27.46
N GLY A 671 23.61 22.90 28.25
CA GLY A 671 22.44 22.36 28.96
C GLY A 671 21.47 21.52 28.11
N ARG A 672 21.83 21.18 26.87
CA ARG A 672 21.04 20.31 25.96
C ARG A 672 21.80 19.03 25.63
N MET A 673 21.10 17.90 25.51
CA MET A 673 21.74 16.62 25.17
C MET A 673 22.50 16.73 23.83
N SER A 674 23.73 16.23 23.78
CA SER A 674 24.61 16.36 22.62
C SER A 674 25.59 15.20 22.48
N GLY A 675 25.77 14.72 21.24
CA GLY A 675 26.61 13.59 20.90
C GLY A 675 25.95 12.26 21.22
N GLU A 676 26.79 11.23 21.37
CA GLU A 676 26.36 9.87 21.65
C GLU A 676 25.97 9.71 23.13
N TRP A 677 24.83 9.06 23.35
CA TRP A 677 24.33 8.66 24.65
C TRP A 677 24.20 7.13 24.69
N ARG A 678 24.67 6.51 25.77
CA ARG A 678 24.66 5.06 25.97
C ARG A 678 23.89 4.72 27.23
N TRP A 679 22.93 3.80 27.14
CA TRP A 679 22.19 3.26 28.29
C TRP A 679 22.63 1.83 28.56
N PHE A 680 22.75 1.48 29.84
CA PHE A 680 23.25 0.17 30.29
C PHE A 680 22.20 -0.52 31.15
N ARG A 681 22.10 -1.85 31.05
CA ARG A 681 21.31 -2.72 31.94
C ARG A 681 21.93 -2.83 33.34
N ARG A 682 21.24 -3.44 34.31
CA ARG A 682 21.82 -3.64 35.67
C ARG A 682 23.07 -4.52 35.68
N ASN A 683 23.18 -5.46 34.73
CA ASN A 683 24.38 -6.28 34.56
C ASN A 683 25.56 -5.54 33.88
N GLY A 684 25.40 -4.25 33.54
CA GLY A 684 26.40 -3.43 32.86
C GLY A 684 26.48 -3.61 31.33
N SER A 685 25.68 -4.51 30.75
CA SER A 685 25.60 -4.65 29.28
C SER A 685 24.93 -3.44 28.64
N LEU A 686 25.36 -3.08 27.42
CA LEU A 686 24.78 -1.99 26.64
C LEU A 686 23.35 -2.34 26.22
N ALA A 687 22.41 -1.43 26.44
CA ALA A 687 20.99 -1.58 26.09
C ALA A 687 20.61 -0.73 24.88
N THR A 688 21.06 0.51 24.85
CA THR A 688 20.67 1.48 23.82
C THR A 688 21.80 2.46 23.54
N VAL A 689 21.94 2.87 22.28
CA VAL A 689 22.77 3.99 21.86
C VAL A 689 21.90 4.95 21.06
N ARG A 690 21.98 6.25 21.36
CA ARG A 690 21.30 7.32 20.62
C ARG A 690 22.25 8.48 20.40
N ASN A 691 22.04 9.21 19.32
CA ASN A 691 22.81 10.41 19.01
C ASN A 691 21.90 11.64 19.09
N TYR A 692 22.41 12.71 19.70
CA TYR A 692 21.69 13.97 19.85
C TYR A 692 22.49 15.15 19.28
N LEU A 693 21.79 16.08 18.65
CA LEU A 693 22.29 17.37 18.24
C LEU A 693 21.38 18.46 18.82
N ASN A 694 21.92 19.31 19.69
CA ASN A 694 21.19 20.42 20.32
C ASN A 694 19.89 20.01 21.04
N GLY A 695 19.90 18.86 21.71
CA GLY A 695 18.76 18.33 22.45
C GLY A 695 17.79 17.49 21.61
N LYS A 696 17.95 17.45 20.28
CA LYS A 696 17.14 16.62 19.38
C LYS A 696 17.88 15.38 18.95
N GLN A 697 17.20 14.25 18.82
CA GLN A 697 17.74 13.00 18.33
C GLN A 697 18.06 13.11 16.83
N GLN A 698 19.26 12.69 16.44
CA GLN A 698 19.81 12.82 15.09
C GLN A 698 20.69 11.61 14.77
N GLY A 699 20.51 10.99 13.61
CA GLY A 699 21.28 9.84 13.15
C GLY A 699 20.80 8.52 13.74
N ALA A 700 21.72 7.57 13.90
CA ALA A 700 21.38 6.20 14.29
C ALA A 700 20.95 6.10 15.76
N GLU A 701 19.85 5.39 15.98
CA GLU A 701 19.48 4.78 17.26
C GLU A 701 19.68 3.27 17.14
N GLU A 702 20.31 2.68 18.14
CA GLU A 702 20.57 1.25 18.20
C GLU A 702 20.13 0.66 19.53
N PHE A 703 19.35 -0.40 19.47
CA PHE A 703 18.99 -1.23 20.62
C PHE A 703 19.84 -2.49 20.57
N TYR A 704 20.27 -2.95 21.74
CA TYR A 704 21.15 -4.10 21.90
C TYR A 704 20.44 -5.18 22.71
N ALA A 705 20.44 -6.43 22.26
CA ALA A 705 20.03 -7.57 23.06
C ALA A 705 20.99 -7.81 24.24
N SER A 706 20.57 -8.63 25.21
CA SER A 706 21.38 -8.94 26.42
C SER A 706 22.72 -9.62 26.10
N ASN A 707 22.83 -10.30 24.95
CA ASN A 707 24.06 -10.87 24.43
C ASN A 707 25.03 -9.84 23.79
N GLY A 708 24.61 -8.58 23.66
CA GLY A 708 25.41 -7.48 23.11
C GLY A 708 25.32 -7.30 21.60
N ARG A 709 24.48 -8.07 20.88
CA ARG A 709 24.19 -7.81 19.47
C ARG A 709 23.12 -6.74 19.31
N VAL A 710 23.15 -6.02 18.19
CA VAL A 710 22.09 -5.06 17.83
C VAL A 710 20.79 -5.83 17.57
N SER A 711 19.73 -5.49 18.29
CA SER A 711 18.37 -6.04 18.12
C SER A 711 17.49 -5.12 17.26
N GLN A 712 17.79 -3.83 17.20
CA GLN A 712 17.08 -2.87 16.34
C GLN A 712 18.00 -1.70 15.99
N ARG A 713 17.88 -1.20 14.76
CA ARG A 713 18.53 0.01 14.29
C ARG A 713 17.53 0.89 13.56
N ASN A 714 17.45 2.15 13.97
CA ASN A 714 16.58 3.16 13.38
C ASN A 714 17.41 4.39 12.97
N GLN A 715 16.91 5.19 12.04
CA GLN A 715 17.49 6.48 11.67
C GLN A 715 16.54 7.62 12.05
N TYR A 716 17.11 8.69 12.60
CA TYR A 716 16.37 9.87 13.03
C TYR A 716 16.90 11.14 12.39
N GLN A 717 16.01 12.05 12.09
CA GLN A 717 16.29 13.43 11.74
C GLN A 717 15.36 14.33 12.55
N ASP A 718 15.92 15.25 13.34
CA ASP A 718 15.15 16.20 14.16
C ASP A 718 14.04 15.55 15.02
N ASP A 719 14.38 14.50 15.78
CA ASP A 719 13.46 13.68 16.62
C ASP A 719 12.44 12.81 15.85
N GLN A 720 12.42 12.84 14.52
CA GLN A 720 11.53 12.01 13.71
C GLN A 720 12.27 10.83 13.08
N LEU A 721 11.60 9.68 13.00
CA LEU A 721 12.09 8.52 12.25
C LEU A 721 12.16 8.89 10.75
N ASP A 722 13.36 8.90 10.19
CA ASP A 722 13.57 9.21 8.78
C ASP A 722 14.76 8.39 8.25
N GLY A 723 14.47 7.49 7.32
CA GLY A 723 15.44 6.56 6.74
C GLY A 723 15.18 5.09 7.05
N PHE A 724 16.22 4.26 6.87
CA PHE A 724 16.10 2.80 6.94
C PHE A 724 16.01 2.29 8.38
N SER A 725 15.05 1.39 8.61
CA SER A 725 14.79 0.75 9.89
C SER A 725 14.97 -0.76 9.79
N GLN A 726 15.59 -1.36 10.81
CA GLN A 726 15.92 -2.79 10.86
C GLN A 726 15.68 -3.36 12.25
N THR A 727 15.13 -4.57 12.32
CA THR A 727 14.98 -5.36 13.56
C THR A 727 15.62 -6.72 13.35
N TYR A 728 16.25 -7.27 14.39
CA TYR A 728 17.04 -8.51 14.33
C TYR A 728 16.63 -9.48 15.43
N TYR A 729 16.70 -10.77 15.12
CA TYR A 729 16.62 -11.85 16.10
C TYR A 729 17.83 -11.86 17.04
N PRO A 730 17.75 -12.49 18.24
CA PRO A 730 18.87 -12.55 19.18
C PRO A 730 20.17 -13.11 18.59
N HIS A 731 20.08 -14.07 17.67
CA HIS A 731 21.24 -14.63 16.96
C HIS A 731 21.78 -13.73 15.82
N GLY A 732 21.20 -12.55 15.60
CA GLY A 732 21.68 -11.53 14.66
C GLY A 732 21.08 -11.59 13.24
N GLN A 733 20.18 -12.54 12.96
CA GLN A 733 19.49 -12.59 11.66
C GLN A 733 18.45 -11.48 11.55
N LEU A 734 18.33 -10.87 10.36
CA LEU A 734 17.33 -9.84 10.10
C LEU A 734 15.92 -10.42 10.27
N GLN A 735 15.10 -9.77 11.10
CA GLN A 735 13.70 -10.12 11.35
C GLN A 735 12.78 -9.27 10.47
N ARG A 736 13.06 -7.97 10.36
CA ARG A 736 12.22 -7.02 9.63
C ARG A 736 13.04 -5.84 9.13
N ALA A 737 12.72 -5.32 7.95
CA ALA A 737 13.27 -4.07 7.45
C ALA A 737 12.31 -3.29 6.56
N GLY A 738 12.49 -1.97 6.52
CA GLY A 738 11.76 -1.03 5.67
C GLY A 738 12.20 0.41 5.90
N TYR A 739 11.48 1.37 5.31
CA TYR A 739 11.83 2.79 5.38
C TYR A 739 10.78 3.61 6.11
N TYR A 740 11.24 4.66 6.79
CA TYR A 740 10.43 5.76 7.28
C TYR A 740 10.74 7.03 6.50
N THR A 741 9.75 7.91 6.37
CA THR A 741 9.90 9.29 5.90
C THR A 741 9.04 10.17 6.78
N ALA A 742 9.62 11.18 7.42
CA ALA A 742 8.91 12.08 8.33
C ALA A 742 8.05 11.36 9.40
N GLY A 743 8.55 10.24 9.95
CA GLY A 743 7.87 9.45 10.98
C GLY A 743 6.90 8.38 10.46
N GLU A 744 6.57 8.38 9.17
CA GLU A 744 5.62 7.42 8.59
C GLU A 744 6.33 6.32 7.80
N GLN A 745 5.81 5.09 7.87
CA GLN A 745 6.34 3.98 7.10
C GLN A 745 6.04 4.16 5.61
N GLN A 746 7.06 3.94 4.77
CA GLN A 746 6.98 4.09 3.32
C GLN A 746 7.64 2.91 2.60
N GLY A 747 7.15 2.61 1.40
CA GLY A 747 7.73 1.63 0.49
C GLY A 747 7.57 0.19 0.96
N THR A 748 8.37 -0.69 0.36
CA THR A 748 8.32 -2.13 0.66
C THR A 748 8.95 -2.45 2.00
N TRP A 749 8.21 -3.17 2.82
CA TRP A 749 8.62 -3.78 4.07
C TRP A 749 8.72 -5.30 3.90
N LYS A 750 9.75 -5.89 4.52
CA LYS A 750 10.00 -7.33 4.49
C LYS A 750 10.15 -7.86 5.89
N GLN A 751 9.56 -9.03 6.12
CA GLN A 751 9.71 -9.80 7.35
C GLN A 751 10.27 -11.19 7.03
N TYR A 752 11.06 -11.72 7.96
CA TYR A 752 11.78 -12.96 7.78
C TYR A 752 11.58 -13.86 8.99
N TYR A 753 11.52 -15.16 8.75
CA TYR A 753 11.63 -16.17 9.77
C TYR A 753 13.00 -16.15 10.47
N PRO A 754 13.14 -16.77 11.66
CA PRO A 754 14.43 -16.93 12.35
C PRO A 754 15.48 -17.73 11.56
N THR A 755 15.11 -18.34 10.43
CA THR A 755 16.02 -19.02 9.50
C THR A 755 16.53 -18.10 8.38
N GLY A 756 15.96 -16.91 8.24
CA GLY A 756 16.21 -15.93 7.17
C GLY A 756 15.36 -16.08 5.93
N GLN A 757 14.45 -17.06 5.90
CA GLN A 757 13.48 -17.16 4.82
C GLN A 757 12.45 -16.03 4.95
N LEU A 758 12.06 -15.44 3.81
CA LEU A 758 11.04 -14.40 3.77
C LEU A 758 9.71 -14.99 4.29
N SER A 759 9.09 -14.33 5.26
CA SER A 759 7.76 -14.67 5.77
C SER A 759 6.69 -13.79 5.13
N GLU A 760 6.97 -12.49 4.99
CA GLU A 760 6.03 -11.53 4.42
C GLU A 760 6.74 -10.42 3.63
N GLU A 761 6.06 -9.93 2.61
CA GLU A 761 6.41 -8.72 1.85
C GLU A 761 5.15 -7.88 1.67
N TYR A 762 5.20 -6.61 2.06
CA TYR A 762 4.07 -5.68 1.96
C TYR A 762 4.56 -4.27 1.69
N ASN A 763 3.70 -3.39 1.20
CA ASN A 763 4.06 -1.99 0.94
C ASN A 763 3.17 -1.04 1.72
N LEU A 764 3.80 0.03 2.20
CA LEU A 764 3.14 1.06 2.98
C LEU A 764 3.28 2.39 2.25
N GLN A 765 2.18 3.15 2.20
CA GLN A 765 2.15 4.53 1.78
C GLN A 765 1.58 5.34 2.94
N SER A 766 2.41 6.19 3.52
CA SER A 766 2.05 6.98 4.71
C SER A 766 1.45 6.14 5.84
N GLY A 767 2.10 5.01 6.12
CA GLY A 767 1.67 4.08 7.18
C GLY A 767 0.49 3.17 6.83
N THR A 768 -0.15 3.31 5.66
CA THR A 768 -1.28 2.47 5.23
C THR A 768 -0.85 1.46 4.17
N MET A 769 -1.38 0.23 4.19
CA MET A 769 -1.04 -0.79 3.19
C MET A 769 -1.57 -0.41 1.82
N HIS A 770 -0.70 -0.39 0.81
CA HIS A 770 -1.07 -0.05 -0.56
C HIS A 770 -0.27 -0.91 -1.54
N GLY A 771 -0.93 -1.44 -2.58
CA GLY A 771 -0.33 -2.36 -3.54
C GLY A 771 -0.42 -3.82 -3.10
N GLN A 772 0.44 -4.67 -3.68
CA GLN A 772 0.43 -6.10 -3.39
C GLN A 772 1.15 -6.45 -2.08
N THR A 773 0.59 -7.39 -1.32
CA THR A 773 1.24 -8.06 -0.19
C THR A 773 1.31 -9.57 -0.42
N ARG A 774 2.31 -10.23 0.16
CA ARG A 774 2.61 -11.64 0.02
C ARG A 774 2.99 -12.26 1.35
N SER A 775 2.51 -13.49 1.59
CA SER A 775 2.86 -14.30 2.76
C SER A 775 3.41 -15.66 2.32
N TYR A 776 4.36 -16.20 3.09
CA TYR A 776 5.11 -17.41 2.76
C TYR A 776 5.22 -18.32 3.98
N THR A 777 5.27 -19.64 3.74
CA THR A 777 5.61 -20.63 4.76
C THR A 777 7.08 -20.53 5.20
N PRO A 778 7.48 -21.14 6.35
CA PRO A 778 8.89 -21.27 6.76
C PRO A 778 9.76 -22.11 5.83
N GLY A 779 9.16 -22.70 4.78
CA GLY A 779 9.86 -23.38 3.69
C GLY A 779 9.96 -22.55 2.40
N GLY A 780 9.51 -21.29 2.42
CA GLY A 780 9.59 -20.35 1.30
C GLY A 780 8.51 -20.53 0.24
N LYS A 781 7.45 -21.30 0.53
CA LYS A 781 6.30 -21.45 -0.37
C LYS A 781 5.30 -20.33 -0.15
N LEU A 782 4.87 -19.66 -1.22
CA LEU A 782 3.83 -18.63 -1.20
C LEU A 782 2.50 -19.23 -0.73
N THR A 783 1.84 -18.59 0.23
CA THR A 783 0.57 -19.05 0.81
C THR A 783 -0.58 -18.11 0.47
N GLN A 784 -0.30 -16.82 0.33
CA GLN A 784 -1.30 -15.81 0.05
C GLN A 784 -0.71 -14.61 -0.69
N GLU A 785 -1.52 -14.02 -1.58
CA GLU A 785 -1.33 -12.70 -2.16
C GLU A 785 -2.58 -11.84 -1.88
N ARG A 786 -2.39 -10.58 -1.48
CA ARG A 786 -3.48 -9.60 -1.36
C ARG A 786 -3.14 -8.37 -2.17
N TRP A 787 -4.13 -7.77 -2.81
CA TRP A 787 -4.01 -6.40 -3.35
C TRP A 787 -4.79 -5.48 -2.44
N LEU A 788 -4.14 -4.45 -1.91
CA LEU A 788 -4.76 -3.47 -1.05
C LEU A 788 -4.67 -2.06 -1.65
N GLU A 789 -5.69 -1.27 -1.37
CA GLU A 789 -5.72 0.15 -1.65
C GLU A 789 -6.00 0.90 -0.34
N TYR A 790 -4.95 1.44 0.29
CA TYR A 790 -5.04 2.12 1.59
C TYR A 790 -5.79 1.27 2.63
N ASP A 791 -5.21 0.11 2.95
CA ASP A 791 -5.71 -0.96 3.83
C ASP A 791 -6.98 -1.70 3.35
N ARG A 792 -7.63 -1.24 2.28
CA ARG A 792 -8.81 -1.92 1.71
C ARG A 792 -8.37 -3.07 0.80
N PRO A 793 -8.64 -4.34 1.11
CA PRO A 793 -8.34 -5.41 0.18
C PRO A 793 -9.27 -5.32 -1.03
N LEU A 794 -8.69 -5.37 -2.22
CA LEU A 794 -9.37 -5.48 -3.51
C LEU A 794 -9.44 -6.94 -3.95
N THR A 795 -8.34 -7.68 -3.76
CA THR A 795 -8.31 -9.12 -4.04
C THR A 795 -7.53 -9.88 -2.98
N ILE A 796 -7.92 -11.13 -2.75
CA ILE A 796 -7.21 -12.09 -1.89
C ILE A 796 -7.10 -13.40 -2.67
N THR A 797 -5.87 -13.85 -2.93
CA THR A 797 -5.59 -15.14 -3.58
C THR A 797 -4.83 -16.03 -2.61
N SER A 798 -5.31 -17.25 -2.38
CA SER A 798 -4.62 -18.27 -1.57
C SER A 798 -4.02 -19.36 -2.45
N PHE A 799 -2.93 -19.97 -2.00
CA PHE A 799 -2.19 -20.99 -2.75
C PHE A 799 -2.00 -22.26 -1.92
N ASP A 800 -1.82 -23.39 -2.59
CA ASP A 800 -1.44 -24.67 -1.99
C ASP A 800 0.10 -24.90 -2.02
N SER A 801 0.53 -26.08 -1.57
CA SER A 801 1.96 -26.43 -1.46
C SER A 801 2.73 -26.54 -2.77
N VAL A 802 2.03 -26.66 -3.90
CA VAL A 802 2.62 -26.67 -5.24
C VAL A 802 2.46 -25.34 -5.96
N GLY A 803 1.81 -24.36 -5.34
CA GLY A 803 1.57 -23.02 -5.89
C GLY A 803 0.31 -22.92 -6.75
N ALA A 804 -0.60 -23.90 -6.67
CA ALA A 804 -1.90 -23.81 -7.33
C ALA A 804 -2.82 -22.88 -6.53
N VAL A 805 -3.65 -22.10 -7.23
CA VAL A 805 -4.64 -21.21 -6.60
C VAL A 805 -5.74 -22.05 -5.95
N VAL A 806 -5.98 -21.81 -4.66
CA VAL A 806 -7.06 -22.43 -3.88
C VAL A 806 -8.30 -21.53 -3.90
N ASP A 807 -8.13 -20.26 -3.52
CA ASP A 807 -9.17 -19.24 -3.60
C ASP A 807 -8.68 -18.01 -4.36
N ARG A 808 -9.62 -17.33 -5.03
CA ARG A 808 -9.45 -15.95 -5.50
C ARG A 808 -10.72 -15.16 -5.17
N LEU A 809 -10.66 -14.36 -4.11
CA LEU A 809 -11.72 -13.45 -3.69
C LEU A 809 -11.50 -12.07 -4.32
N VAL A 810 -12.53 -11.52 -4.96
CA VAL A 810 -12.60 -10.11 -5.37
C VAL A 810 -13.54 -9.40 -4.39
N VAL A 811 -13.01 -8.44 -3.64
CA VAL A 811 -13.74 -7.73 -2.59
C VAL A 811 -14.40 -6.51 -3.21
N GLN A 812 -15.73 -6.46 -3.15
CA GLN A 812 -16.53 -5.34 -3.60
C GLN A 812 -17.05 -4.56 -2.39
N PRO A 813 -17.42 -3.28 -2.54
CA PRO A 813 -18.02 -2.50 -1.44
C PRO A 813 -19.27 -3.18 -0.85
N THR A 814 -19.97 -3.98 -1.66
CA THR A 814 -21.17 -4.74 -1.30
C THR A 814 -20.89 -6.13 -0.73
N THR A 815 -19.63 -6.56 -0.66
CA THR A 815 -19.26 -7.85 -0.05
C THR A 815 -19.60 -7.82 1.44
N LYS A 816 -20.55 -8.66 1.87
CA LYS A 816 -21.01 -8.76 3.27
C LYS A 816 -20.44 -9.95 4.03
N ALA A 817 -19.88 -10.94 3.33
CA ALA A 817 -19.25 -12.13 3.91
C ALA A 817 -18.37 -12.83 2.87
N PHE A 818 -17.50 -13.72 3.33
CA PHE A 818 -16.69 -14.58 2.47
C PHE A 818 -16.44 -15.95 3.11
N THR A 819 -16.07 -16.91 2.26
CA THR A 819 -15.58 -18.23 2.67
C THR A 819 -14.25 -18.49 1.96
N MET A 820 -13.23 -18.90 2.72
CA MET A 820 -11.97 -19.42 2.17
C MET A 820 -11.89 -20.92 2.36
N HIS A 821 -11.13 -21.61 1.49
CA HIS A 821 -11.06 -23.06 1.44
C HIS A 821 -9.66 -23.61 1.76
N TYR A 822 -9.63 -24.88 2.13
CA TYR A 822 -8.43 -25.71 2.10
C TYR A 822 -8.10 -26.13 0.66
N PRO A 823 -6.86 -26.60 0.38
CA PRO A 823 -6.50 -27.14 -0.93
C PRO A 823 -7.39 -28.28 -1.44
N ASN A 824 -8.07 -29.00 -0.52
CA ASN A 824 -9.03 -30.05 -0.86
C ASN A 824 -10.46 -29.52 -1.17
N GLY A 825 -10.65 -28.20 -1.23
CA GLY A 825 -11.92 -27.54 -1.53
C GLY A 825 -12.90 -27.41 -0.36
N LYS A 826 -12.55 -27.89 0.85
CA LYS A 826 -13.45 -27.77 2.02
C LYS A 826 -13.34 -26.39 2.66
N PRO A 827 -14.44 -25.83 3.24
CA PRO A 827 -14.39 -24.56 3.94
C PRO A 827 -13.36 -24.56 5.09
N ARG A 828 -12.57 -23.49 5.16
CA ARG A 828 -11.56 -23.24 6.19
C ARG A 828 -11.94 -22.06 7.09
N VAL A 829 -12.41 -20.97 6.49
CA VAL A 829 -12.81 -19.75 7.22
C VAL A 829 -14.12 -19.26 6.67
N GLU A 830 -15.04 -18.90 7.55
CA GLU A 830 -16.29 -18.20 7.26
C GLU A 830 -16.29 -16.93 8.11
N SER A 831 -16.40 -15.75 7.49
CA SER A 831 -16.39 -14.49 8.24
C SER A 831 -17.22 -13.43 7.53
N GLY A 832 -17.83 -12.55 8.32
CA GLY A 832 -18.56 -11.40 7.83
C GLY A 832 -17.64 -10.24 7.49
N TRP A 833 -18.12 -9.37 6.60
CA TRP A 833 -17.39 -8.24 6.07
C TRP A 833 -18.29 -7.01 6.08
N LEU A 834 -17.83 -5.90 6.66
CA LEU A 834 -18.50 -4.61 6.57
C LEU A 834 -17.48 -3.51 6.30
N CYS A 835 -17.64 -2.82 5.16
CA CYS A 835 -16.85 -1.65 4.82
C CYS A 835 -15.33 -1.89 4.84
N TYR A 836 -14.90 -2.98 4.22
CA TYR A 836 -13.49 -3.38 4.14
C TYR A 836 -12.87 -3.89 5.45
N ASP A 837 -13.66 -3.98 6.51
CA ASP A 837 -13.28 -4.60 7.79
C ASP A 837 -14.04 -5.89 8.09
N TYR A 838 -13.41 -6.80 8.85
CA TYR A 838 -14.08 -7.99 9.37
C TYR A 838 -15.16 -7.60 10.38
N GLN A 839 -16.35 -8.20 10.25
CA GLN A 839 -17.51 -7.88 11.07
C GLN A 839 -18.35 -9.12 11.39
N GLY A 840 -18.84 -9.19 12.62
CA GLY A 840 -19.71 -10.27 13.10
C GLY A 840 -18.93 -11.55 13.39
N SER A 841 -19.62 -12.69 13.33
CA SER A 841 -19.05 -13.96 13.73
C SER A 841 -17.99 -14.44 12.73
N GLU A 842 -16.79 -14.69 13.21
CA GLU A 842 -15.71 -15.38 12.50
C GLU A 842 -15.62 -16.82 13.00
N LYS A 843 -15.63 -17.75 12.05
CA LYS A 843 -15.55 -19.18 12.30
C LYS A 843 -14.44 -19.81 11.47
N TRP A 844 -13.46 -20.41 12.14
CA TRP A 844 -12.48 -21.28 11.50
C TRP A 844 -12.95 -22.72 11.61
N LEU A 845 -12.73 -23.50 10.56
CA LEU A 845 -13.22 -24.87 10.43
C LEU A 845 -12.06 -25.82 10.16
N PHE A 846 -12.11 -26.99 10.78
CA PHE A 846 -11.26 -28.11 10.40
C PHE A 846 -11.71 -28.73 9.07
N PRO A 847 -10.86 -29.54 8.39
CA PRO A 847 -11.24 -30.27 7.18
C PRO A 847 -12.38 -31.28 7.37
N ASN A 848 -12.78 -31.57 8.60
CA ASN A 848 -13.94 -32.41 8.90
C ASN A 848 -15.23 -31.59 9.09
N GLY A 849 -15.19 -30.26 8.93
CA GLY A 849 -16.32 -29.34 9.09
C GLY A 849 -16.64 -28.96 10.54
N LYS A 850 -15.91 -29.51 11.53
CA LYS A 850 -16.03 -29.08 12.93
C LYS A 850 -15.35 -27.74 13.13
N THR A 851 -15.85 -26.97 14.09
CA THR A 851 -15.30 -25.67 14.46
C THR A 851 -13.91 -25.79 15.08
N GLU A 852 -12.96 -25.04 14.53
CA GLU A 852 -11.61 -24.84 15.06
C GLU A 852 -11.55 -23.61 15.95
N VAL A 853 -12.07 -22.47 15.49
CA VAL A 853 -12.13 -21.21 16.25
C VAL A 853 -13.51 -20.60 16.12
N THR A 854 -13.99 -20.00 17.21
CA THR A 854 -15.09 -19.04 17.19
C THR A 854 -14.65 -17.73 17.81
N SER A 855 -14.90 -16.62 17.11
CA SER A 855 -14.71 -15.27 17.62
C SER A 855 -15.74 -14.32 17.03
N GLU A 856 -15.99 -13.20 17.70
CA GLU A 856 -16.74 -12.09 17.13
C GLU A 856 -15.76 -10.99 16.71
N MET A 857 -16.04 -10.37 15.57
CA MET A 857 -15.28 -9.28 14.98
C MET A 857 -16.12 -8.01 15.00
N ASP A 858 -15.51 -6.89 15.38
CA ASP A 858 -16.11 -5.57 15.29
C ASP A 858 -15.08 -4.62 14.69
N GLN A 859 -15.35 -4.11 13.48
CA GLN A 859 -14.45 -3.22 12.74
C GLN A 859 -13.00 -3.74 12.66
N GLY A 860 -12.85 -5.00 12.25
CA GLY A 860 -11.55 -5.63 12.07
C GLY A 860 -10.90 -6.14 13.36
N ASN A 861 -11.44 -5.80 14.53
CA ASN A 861 -10.90 -6.20 15.83
C ASN A 861 -11.71 -7.33 16.45
N ARG A 862 -11.03 -8.30 17.09
CA ARG A 862 -11.72 -9.32 17.90
C ARG A 862 -12.39 -8.67 19.10
N GLN A 863 -13.61 -9.09 19.40
CA GLN A 863 -14.41 -8.61 20.52
C GLN A 863 -15.10 -9.79 21.24
N GLY A 864 -15.22 -9.69 22.56
CA GLY A 864 -15.98 -10.66 23.35
C GLY A 864 -15.29 -12.02 23.47
N ALA A 865 -16.09 -13.07 23.63
CA ALA A 865 -15.59 -14.41 23.94
C ALA A 865 -14.83 -15.02 22.75
N TYR A 866 -13.67 -15.59 23.04
CA TYR A 866 -12.87 -16.34 22.08
C TYR A 866 -12.68 -17.77 22.57
N ARG A 867 -12.81 -18.73 21.65
CA ARG A 867 -12.57 -20.15 21.92
C ARG A 867 -11.92 -20.80 20.72
N SER A 868 -10.95 -21.67 20.99
CA SER A 868 -10.43 -22.61 20.00
C SER A 868 -10.50 -24.05 20.51
N TYR A 869 -10.59 -24.99 19.58
CA TYR A 869 -10.86 -26.40 19.84
C TYR A 869 -9.78 -27.27 19.25
N HIS A 870 -9.63 -28.47 19.80
CA HIS A 870 -8.73 -29.47 19.27
C HIS A 870 -9.42 -30.29 18.16
N PRO A 871 -8.79 -30.53 16.99
CA PRO A 871 -9.43 -31.08 15.78
C PRO A 871 -10.20 -32.38 15.95
N PHE A 872 -9.77 -33.21 16.90
CA PHE A 872 -10.26 -34.59 17.05
C PHE A 872 -11.06 -34.81 18.31
N THR A 873 -10.57 -34.30 19.44
CA THR A 873 -11.25 -34.45 20.73
C THR A 873 -12.41 -33.47 20.85
N GLY A 874 -12.42 -32.38 20.07
CA GLY A 874 -13.41 -31.30 20.18
C GLY A 874 -13.36 -30.57 21.52
N LYS A 875 -12.33 -30.83 22.34
CA LYS A 875 -12.10 -30.17 23.63
C LYS A 875 -11.43 -28.82 23.39
N LEU A 876 -11.62 -27.88 24.31
CA LEU A 876 -11.00 -26.56 24.25
C LEU A 876 -9.47 -26.69 24.24
N VAL A 877 -8.82 -25.79 23.50
CA VAL A 877 -7.35 -25.59 23.49
C VAL A 877 -7.01 -24.27 24.16
N GLU A 878 -7.82 -23.24 23.95
CA GLU A 878 -7.75 -21.97 24.67
C GLU A 878 -9.10 -21.26 24.69
N GLU A 879 -9.32 -20.47 25.73
CA GLU A 879 -10.46 -19.57 25.86
C GLU A 879 -10.11 -18.29 26.63
N GLY A 880 -10.83 -17.21 26.31
CA GLY A 880 -10.67 -15.93 26.97
C GLY A 880 -11.61 -14.89 26.38
N THR A 881 -11.37 -13.63 26.70
CA THR A 881 -12.13 -12.49 26.17
C THR A 881 -11.19 -11.53 25.45
N TYR A 882 -11.61 -11.01 24.31
CA TYR A 882 -10.99 -9.86 23.65
C TYR A 882 -11.81 -8.59 23.91
N ARG A 883 -11.12 -7.46 23.99
CA ARG A 883 -11.69 -6.12 23.95
C ARG A 883 -10.83 -5.29 23.01
N ASP A 884 -11.44 -4.75 21.95
CA ASP A 884 -10.78 -3.93 20.93
C ASP A 884 -9.51 -4.61 20.37
N GLY A 885 -9.61 -5.91 20.05
CA GLY A 885 -8.52 -6.71 19.49
C GLY A 885 -7.47 -7.15 20.50
N LYS A 886 -7.55 -6.71 21.76
CA LYS A 886 -6.59 -7.04 22.83
C LYS A 886 -7.15 -8.05 23.81
N ARG A 887 -6.33 -8.97 24.30
CA ARG A 887 -6.72 -9.95 25.32
C ARG A 887 -7.09 -9.24 26.62
N GLU A 888 -8.19 -9.62 27.25
CA GLU A 888 -8.71 -9.00 28.48
C GLU A 888 -9.22 -10.07 29.45
N GLY A 889 -8.93 -9.90 30.74
CA GLY A 889 -9.40 -10.77 31.80
C GLY A 889 -8.65 -12.12 31.88
N GLU A 890 -9.29 -13.11 32.51
CA GLU A 890 -8.71 -14.45 32.66
C GLU A 890 -8.65 -15.19 31.31
N TRP A 891 -7.48 -15.74 31.00
CA TRP A 891 -7.23 -16.58 29.84
C TRP A 891 -6.81 -17.98 30.31
N LYS A 892 -7.35 -19.01 29.65
CA LYS A 892 -7.09 -20.43 29.95
C LYS A 892 -6.63 -21.16 28.71
N TYR A 893 -5.71 -22.09 28.91
CA TYR A 893 -5.14 -22.95 27.88
C TYR A 893 -5.20 -24.39 28.37
N TYR A 894 -5.41 -25.33 27.46
CA TYR A 894 -5.69 -26.73 27.77
C TYR A 894 -4.82 -27.69 26.94
N TYR A 895 -4.55 -28.87 27.47
CA TYR A 895 -3.97 -29.99 26.71
C TYR A 895 -5.02 -30.63 25.79
N ALA A 896 -4.58 -31.45 24.83
CA ALA A 896 -5.49 -32.20 23.94
C ALA A 896 -6.46 -33.12 24.69
N SER A 897 -6.09 -33.58 25.89
CA SER A 897 -6.94 -34.33 26.83
C SER A 897 -8.04 -33.47 27.49
N GLY A 898 -7.94 -32.15 27.42
CA GLY A 898 -8.85 -31.17 28.05
C GLY A 898 -8.48 -30.80 29.49
N THR A 899 -7.36 -31.28 30.02
CA THR A 899 -6.85 -30.82 31.31
C THR A 899 -6.25 -29.42 31.17
N LEU A 900 -6.37 -28.60 32.22
CA LEU A 900 -5.85 -27.23 32.24
C LEU A 900 -4.33 -27.25 32.11
N ARG A 901 -3.79 -26.58 31.09
CA ARG A 901 -2.35 -26.40 30.84
C ARG A 901 -1.82 -25.14 31.49
N SER A 902 -2.53 -24.03 31.35
CA SER A 902 -2.13 -22.77 31.99
C SER A 902 -3.27 -21.78 32.10
N ARG A 903 -3.15 -20.83 33.01
CA ARG A 903 -4.05 -19.68 33.14
C ARG A 903 -3.32 -18.45 33.68
N GLY A 904 -3.85 -17.28 33.35
CA GLY A 904 -3.44 -16.00 33.92
C GLY A 904 -4.37 -14.89 33.46
N THR A 905 -4.06 -13.65 33.82
CA THR A 905 -4.89 -12.49 33.47
C THR A 905 -4.15 -11.60 32.48
N TYR A 906 -4.87 -11.16 31.45
CA TYR A 906 -4.44 -10.05 30.62
C TYR A 906 -5.18 -8.78 30.99
N GLN A 907 -4.47 -7.67 30.94
CA GLN A 907 -5.04 -6.33 30.99
C GLN A 907 -4.59 -5.59 29.74
N ARG A 908 -5.54 -5.29 28.84
CA ARG A 908 -5.26 -4.61 27.55
C ARG A 908 -4.18 -5.27 26.70
N GLY A 909 -4.21 -6.60 26.65
CA GLY A 909 -3.28 -7.40 25.86
C GLY A 909 -1.95 -7.70 26.56
N GLU A 910 -1.68 -7.08 27.71
CA GLU A 910 -0.46 -7.29 28.49
C GLU A 910 -0.74 -8.25 29.65
N SER A 911 0.19 -9.17 29.92
CA SER A 911 0.10 -10.16 30.99
C SER A 911 0.28 -9.46 32.35
N GLU A 912 -0.65 -9.69 33.28
CA GLU A 912 -0.68 -9.04 34.59
C GLU A 912 -0.91 -10.05 35.72
N GLY A 913 -0.15 -9.92 36.81
CA GLY A 913 -0.31 -10.73 38.01
C GLY A 913 0.26 -12.15 37.87
N GLU A 914 -0.33 -13.09 38.61
CA GLU A 914 0.17 -14.46 38.66
C GLU A 914 -0.31 -15.30 37.45
N TRP A 915 0.65 -15.91 36.77
CA TRP A 915 0.43 -16.87 35.69
C TRP A 915 0.83 -18.27 36.14
N SER A 916 -0.12 -19.19 36.15
CA SER A 916 0.08 -20.59 36.55
C SER A 916 0.05 -21.52 35.35
N SER A 917 1.04 -22.40 35.25
CA SER A 917 1.09 -23.52 34.30
C SER A 917 1.11 -24.85 35.05
N TYR A 918 0.50 -25.87 34.46
CA TYR A 918 0.27 -27.19 35.04
C TYR A 918 0.72 -28.28 34.07
N PHE A 919 1.21 -29.39 34.62
CA PHE A 919 1.38 -30.64 33.88
C PHE A 919 0.04 -31.27 33.55
N GLU A 920 0.01 -32.19 32.59
CA GLU A 920 -1.21 -32.91 32.21
C GLU A 920 -1.79 -33.76 33.35
N ASN A 921 -0.99 -34.12 34.36
CA ASN A 921 -1.43 -34.78 35.59
C ASN A 921 -2.07 -33.82 36.63
N GLY A 922 -2.16 -32.52 36.33
CA GLY A 922 -2.75 -31.49 37.18
C GLY A 922 -1.82 -30.85 38.20
N GLN A 923 -0.58 -31.33 38.34
CA GLN A 923 0.42 -30.70 39.22
C GLN A 923 0.95 -29.40 38.63
N LEU A 924 1.37 -28.45 39.48
CA LEU A 924 1.99 -27.21 39.03
C LEU A 924 3.31 -27.50 38.31
N GLU A 925 3.54 -26.85 37.16
CA GLU A 925 4.81 -26.83 36.43
C GLU A 925 5.55 -25.52 36.69
N LYS A 926 4.83 -24.40 36.64
CA LYS A 926 5.43 -23.07 36.70
C LYS A 926 4.43 -22.07 37.27
N VAL A 927 4.90 -21.17 38.14
CA VAL A 927 4.14 -20.00 38.59
C VAL A 927 5.01 -18.77 38.37
N SER A 928 4.54 -17.82 37.56
CA SER A 928 5.28 -16.60 37.20
C SER A 928 4.47 -15.39 37.61
N THR A 929 5.11 -14.31 38.03
CA THR A 929 4.43 -13.03 38.26
C THR A 929 4.83 -12.04 37.17
N TYR A 930 3.84 -11.45 36.51
CA TYR A 930 4.02 -10.44 35.47
C TYR A 930 3.49 -9.08 35.92
N ALA A 931 4.09 -8.02 35.40
CA ALA A 931 3.56 -6.67 35.47
C ALA A 931 3.81 -6.01 34.12
N ALA A 932 2.74 -5.74 33.36
CA ALA A 932 2.82 -5.23 31.98
C ALA A 932 3.76 -6.08 31.08
N ASP A 933 3.46 -7.37 30.93
CA ASP A 933 4.25 -8.39 30.18
C ASP A 933 5.65 -8.74 30.73
N ASP A 934 6.27 -7.86 31.51
CA ASP A 934 7.57 -8.13 32.11
C ASP A 934 7.45 -9.06 33.33
N LEU A 935 8.34 -10.05 33.42
CA LEU A 935 8.49 -10.83 34.65
C LEU A 935 8.88 -9.89 35.80
N ASN A 936 8.03 -9.82 36.82
CA ASN A 936 8.20 -8.92 37.95
C ASN A 936 7.71 -9.59 39.23
N GLY A 937 8.64 -10.12 40.02
CA GLY A 937 8.37 -10.98 41.17
C GLY A 937 8.91 -12.39 41.00
N PRO A 938 8.43 -13.35 41.81
CA PRO A 938 8.94 -14.71 41.82
C PRO A 938 8.47 -15.52 40.60
N LEU A 939 9.41 -16.24 40.00
CA LEU A 939 9.20 -17.34 39.08
C LEU A 939 9.54 -18.65 39.79
N ARG A 940 8.55 -19.50 40.01
CA ARG A 940 8.71 -20.83 40.62
C ARG A 940 8.58 -21.91 39.57
N ILE A 941 9.50 -22.87 39.58
CA ILE A 941 9.53 -24.00 38.63
C ILE A 941 9.45 -25.30 39.42
N TYR A 942 8.60 -26.22 38.99
CA TYR A 942 8.28 -27.48 39.65
C TYR A 942 8.52 -28.67 38.69
N ASN A 943 8.60 -29.88 39.23
CA ASN A 943 8.58 -31.12 38.45
C ASN A 943 7.21 -31.80 38.48
N MET A 944 7.04 -32.90 37.74
CA MET A 944 5.75 -33.60 37.60
C MET A 944 5.15 -34.16 38.91
N GLN A 945 5.89 -34.21 40.01
CA GLN A 945 5.43 -34.65 41.33
C GLN A 945 4.95 -33.45 42.17
N GLY A 946 5.00 -32.24 41.61
CA GLY A 946 4.69 -30.99 42.32
C GLY A 946 5.83 -30.52 43.23
N GLU A 947 7.04 -31.05 43.09
CA GLU A 947 8.18 -30.65 43.92
C GLU A 947 8.81 -29.38 43.37
N LEU A 948 9.00 -28.36 44.22
CA LEU A 948 9.67 -27.13 43.84
C LEU A 948 11.14 -27.41 43.51
N LEU A 949 11.61 -26.90 42.36
CA LEU A 949 12.98 -27.08 41.89
C LEU A 949 13.85 -25.85 42.16
N LEU A 950 13.31 -24.67 41.87
CA LEU A 950 13.97 -23.39 42.09
C LEU A 950 12.94 -22.24 42.07
N GLU A 951 13.23 -21.18 42.81
CA GLU A 951 12.56 -19.88 42.68
C GLU A 951 13.57 -18.85 42.14
N LYS A 952 13.23 -18.18 41.04
CA LYS A 952 13.96 -17.05 40.47
C LYS A 952 13.23 -15.77 40.83
N LEU A 953 13.92 -14.71 41.24
CA LEU A 953 13.30 -13.42 41.51
C LEU A 953 13.64 -12.44 40.39
N TYR A 954 12.62 -11.88 39.75
CA TYR A 954 12.76 -10.88 38.70
C TYR A 954 12.29 -9.49 39.17
N ALA A 955 12.88 -8.45 38.60
CA ALA A 955 12.34 -7.10 38.63
C ALA A 955 12.52 -6.47 37.25
N ASP A 956 11.44 -5.93 36.67
CA ASP A 956 11.45 -5.30 35.34
C ASP A 956 12.07 -6.19 34.25
N GLY A 957 11.72 -7.49 34.26
CA GLY A 957 12.26 -8.49 33.33
C GLY A 957 13.70 -8.94 33.61
N GLU A 958 14.42 -8.29 34.52
CA GLU A 958 15.81 -8.63 34.87
C GLU A 958 15.87 -9.61 36.06
N LEU A 959 16.67 -10.68 35.92
CA LEU A 959 16.86 -11.69 36.97
C LEU A 959 17.77 -11.15 38.10
N LEU A 960 17.23 -11.03 39.31
CA LEU A 960 17.95 -10.55 40.49
C LEU A 960 18.73 -11.65 41.21
N GLY A 961 18.20 -12.88 41.19
CA GLY A 961 18.80 -14.00 41.90
C GLY A 961 17.87 -15.18 42.01
N PHE A 962 18.27 -16.18 42.79
CA PHE A 962 17.49 -17.40 42.97
C PHE A 962 17.52 -17.94 44.41
N ARG A 963 16.58 -18.81 44.74
CA ARG A 963 16.48 -19.54 46.01
C ARG A 963 16.29 -21.04 45.79
N SER A 964 16.74 -21.82 46.76
CA SER A 964 16.56 -23.27 46.79
C SER A 964 15.19 -23.65 47.37
N PRO A 965 14.69 -24.87 47.06
CA PRO A 965 13.52 -25.45 47.72
C PRO A 965 13.78 -25.65 49.23
N GLY A 966 12.77 -25.38 50.05
CA GLY A 966 12.77 -25.56 51.50
C GLY A 966 11.95 -26.77 51.97
N PRO A 967 11.93 -27.03 53.29
CA PRO A 967 11.28 -28.21 53.87
C PRO A 967 9.76 -28.22 53.80
N ASP A 968 9.14 -27.04 53.68
CA ASP A 968 7.69 -26.86 53.52
C ASP A 968 7.24 -26.84 52.04
N GLY A 969 8.16 -27.14 51.12
CA GLY A 969 7.90 -27.07 49.67
C GLY A 969 7.87 -25.64 49.11
N LYS A 970 8.21 -24.64 49.92
CA LYS A 970 8.37 -23.24 49.49
C LYS A 970 9.85 -22.89 49.34
N ALA A 971 10.15 -21.80 48.64
CA ALA A 971 11.52 -21.31 48.56
C ALA A 971 11.98 -20.80 49.92
N THR A 972 13.21 -21.13 50.34
CA THR A 972 13.77 -20.72 51.63
C THR A 972 15.19 -20.18 51.50
N GLY A 973 15.59 -19.35 52.46
CA GLY A 973 16.93 -18.76 52.55
C GLY A 973 17.11 -17.46 51.76
N ASP A 974 18.34 -16.92 51.86
CA ASP A 974 18.72 -15.67 51.21
C ASP A 974 18.78 -15.81 49.68
N LEU A 975 18.55 -14.70 48.98
CA LEU A 975 18.64 -14.63 47.53
C LEU A 975 20.09 -14.80 47.09
N LYS A 976 20.38 -15.83 46.30
CA LYS A 976 21.73 -16.11 45.78
C LYS A 976 21.97 -15.38 44.45
N PRO A 977 23.20 -14.90 44.18
CA PRO A 977 23.53 -14.16 42.96
C PRO A 977 23.46 -15.03 41.71
N VAL A 978 23.21 -14.40 40.56
CA VAL A 978 23.08 -15.08 39.26
C VAL A 978 24.46 -15.41 38.68
N GLY A 979 24.66 -16.68 38.32
CA GLY A 979 25.88 -17.21 37.71
C GLY A 979 25.64 -18.65 37.30
N THR A 980 26.21 -19.62 38.02
CA THR A 980 25.72 -21.00 37.99
C THR A 980 24.64 -21.16 39.05
N ILE A 981 23.40 -21.35 38.60
CA ILE A 981 22.30 -21.73 39.48
C ILE A 981 22.46 -23.22 39.77
N SER A 982 22.61 -23.57 41.05
CA SER A 982 22.56 -24.94 41.52
C SER A 982 21.72 -24.98 42.80
N THR A 983 20.60 -25.69 42.74
CA THR A 983 19.68 -25.89 43.88
C THR A 983 19.63 -27.36 44.25
N THR A 984 19.31 -27.63 45.51
CA THR A 984 19.21 -28.98 46.09
C THR A 984 17.90 -29.11 46.83
N PHE A 985 17.31 -30.30 46.81
CA PHE A 985 16.22 -30.65 47.72
C PHE A 985 16.72 -30.76 49.15
N THR A 986 15.80 -30.80 50.11
CA THR A 986 16.12 -30.98 51.55
C THR A 986 16.78 -32.31 51.88
N ASN A 987 16.65 -33.31 51.01
CA ASN A 987 17.34 -34.59 51.11
C ASN A 987 18.79 -34.56 50.55
N GLY A 988 19.30 -33.39 50.15
CA GLY A 988 20.66 -33.18 49.66
C GLY A 988 20.89 -33.51 48.18
N LYS A 989 19.90 -34.08 47.47
CA LYS A 989 20.01 -34.37 46.03
C LYS A 989 19.81 -33.10 45.20
N PRO A 990 20.39 -33.01 43.99
CA PRO A 990 20.23 -31.85 43.12
C PRO A 990 18.76 -31.68 42.71
N ALA A 991 18.29 -30.43 42.61
CA ALA A 991 16.94 -30.06 42.18
C ALA A 991 16.97 -29.36 40.81
N ALA A 992 17.84 -28.36 40.63
CA ALA A 992 18.06 -27.70 39.35
C ALA A 992 19.51 -27.26 39.16
N THR A 993 19.94 -27.25 37.90
CA THR A 993 21.21 -26.70 37.44
C THR A 993 20.95 -25.85 36.20
N GLU A 994 21.38 -24.60 36.21
CA GLU A 994 21.35 -23.68 35.07
C GLU A 994 22.64 -22.87 35.05
N THR A 995 23.11 -22.49 33.86
CA THR A 995 24.30 -21.64 33.71
C THR A 995 23.91 -20.34 33.03
N TYR A 996 24.41 -19.21 33.54
CA TYR A 996 24.20 -17.90 32.95
C TYR A 996 25.54 -17.27 32.57
N GLN A 997 25.61 -16.68 31.39
CA GLN A 997 26.72 -15.86 30.93
C GLN A 997 26.24 -14.43 30.73
N LYS A 998 26.83 -13.48 31.47
CA LYS A 998 26.45 -12.05 31.45
C LYS A 998 24.94 -11.82 31.65
N GLY A 999 24.28 -12.64 32.47
CA GLY A 999 22.83 -12.54 32.74
C GLY A 999 21.93 -13.22 31.70
N THR A 1000 22.50 -13.83 30.66
CA THR A 1000 21.77 -14.62 29.66
C THR A 1000 21.95 -16.11 29.94
N LEU A 1001 20.86 -16.89 29.94
CA LEU A 1001 20.89 -18.34 30.14
C LEU A 1001 21.73 -18.99 29.02
N SER A 1002 22.77 -19.75 29.36
CA SER A 1002 23.72 -20.29 28.38
C SER A 1002 24.20 -21.67 28.80
N GLY A 1003 24.34 -22.59 27.84
CA GLY A 1003 24.82 -23.94 28.12
C GLY A 1003 23.71 -24.88 28.55
N SER A 1004 24.07 -25.93 29.30
CA SER A 1004 23.10 -26.95 29.71
C SER A 1004 22.29 -26.48 30.92
N ARG A 1005 20.99 -26.79 30.91
CA ARG A 1005 20.15 -26.79 32.10
C ARG A 1005 19.57 -28.17 32.36
N THR A 1006 19.65 -28.63 33.60
CA THR A 1006 19.09 -29.93 34.03
C THR A 1006 18.28 -29.76 35.31
N TYR A 1007 17.08 -30.31 35.31
CA TYR A 1007 16.16 -30.38 36.45
C TYR A 1007 15.96 -31.83 36.87
N TYR A 1008 15.67 -32.05 38.16
CA TYR A 1008 15.67 -33.37 38.78
C TYR A 1008 14.40 -33.63 39.60
N TYR A 1009 14.15 -34.90 39.86
CA TYR A 1009 13.23 -35.37 40.91
C TYR A 1009 13.95 -35.47 42.25
N SER A 1010 13.23 -35.41 43.37
CA SER A 1010 13.82 -35.63 44.70
C SER A 1010 14.45 -37.02 44.86
N THR A 1011 14.12 -37.96 43.96
CA THR A 1011 14.78 -39.27 43.86
C THR A 1011 16.22 -39.19 43.31
N GLY A 1012 16.60 -38.08 42.68
CA GLY A 1012 17.87 -37.86 41.99
C GLY A 1012 17.83 -38.19 40.50
N GLN A 1013 16.71 -38.72 40.00
CA GLN A 1013 16.50 -38.94 38.56
C GLN A 1013 16.34 -37.60 37.83
N VAL A 1014 16.76 -37.54 36.57
CA VAL A 1014 16.60 -36.34 35.73
C VAL A 1014 15.12 -36.22 35.34
N TYR A 1015 14.56 -35.02 35.51
CA TYR A 1015 13.22 -34.65 35.09
C TYR A 1015 13.25 -33.97 33.70
N ARG A 1016 14.14 -33.00 33.49
CA ARG A 1016 14.22 -32.28 32.21
C ARG A 1016 15.65 -31.85 31.92
N ARG A 1017 16.07 -31.96 30.66
CA ARG A 1017 17.38 -31.48 30.17
C ARG A 1017 17.18 -30.66 28.91
N ALA A 1018 17.90 -29.55 28.81
CA ALA A 1018 17.90 -28.67 27.65
C ALA A 1018 19.25 -28.00 27.47
N GLN A 1019 19.48 -27.46 26.28
CA GLN A 1019 20.68 -26.72 25.92
C GLN A 1019 20.30 -25.33 25.39
N ASN A 1020 21.00 -24.31 25.87
CA ASN A 1020 20.88 -22.94 25.38
C ASN A 1020 22.18 -22.54 24.68
N SER A 1021 22.06 -21.79 23.59
CA SER A 1021 23.18 -21.19 22.87
C SER A 1021 23.85 -20.10 23.74
N PRO A 1022 25.05 -19.61 23.35
CA PRO A 1022 25.64 -18.42 23.98
C PRO A 1022 24.73 -17.18 23.96
N ASP A 1023 23.77 -17.14 23.02
CA ASP A 1023 22.86 -16.01 22.82
C ASP A 1023 21.58 -16.09 23.65
N GLY A 1024 21.41 -17.13 24.49
CA GLY A 1024 20.19 -17.30 25.28
C GLY A 1024 19.21 -18.32 24.72
N GLN A 1025 19.34 -18.62 23.44
CA GLN A 1025 18.28 -19.31 22.71
C GLN A 1025 18.31 -20.81 22.94
N LEU A 1026 17.15 -21.42 23.22
CA LEU A 1026 16.96 -22.86 23.29
C LEU A 1026 17.34 -23.49 21.94
N THR A 1027 18.17 -24.52 22.00
CA THR A 1027 18.72 -25.20 20.82
C THR A 1027 18.93 -26.69 21.10
N GLY A 1028 18.90 -27.50 20.05
CA GLY A 1028 19.07 -28.95 20.15
C GLY A 1028 17.82 -29.61 20.71
N THR A 1029 17.98 -30.73 21.40
CA THR A 1029 16.86 -31.50 21.94
C THR A 1029 16.59 -31.12 23.39
N LEU A 1030 15.37 -30.64 23.67
CA LEU A 1030 14.81 -30.61 25.01
C LEU A 1030 14.24 -32.00 25.30
N THR A 1031 14.71 -32.64 26.37
CA THR A 1031 14.22 -33.95 26.79
C THR A 1031 13.54 -33.84 28.14
N THR A 1032 12.28 -34.26 28.21
CA THR A 1032 11.52 -34.41 29.46
C THR A 1032 11.38 -35.90 29.77
N TYR A 1033 11.52 -36.28 31.04
CA TYR A 1033 11.42 -37.66 31.53
C TYR A 1033 10.26 -37.78 32.52
N TYR A 1034 9.67 -38.97 32.58
CA TYR A 1034 8.72 -39.36 33.61
C TYR A 1034 9.41 -39.66 34.96
N PRO A 1035 8.63 -39.69 36.06
CA PRO A 1035 9.10 -40.10 37.40
C PRO A 1035 9.80 -41.47 37.49
N ASN A 1036 9.58 -42.33 36.50
CA ASN A 1036 10.16 -43.67 36.41
C ASN A 1036 11.47 -43.69 35.59
N GLY A 1037 11.93 -42.54 35.11
CA GLY A 1037 13.16 -42.38 34.31
C GLY A 1037 13.00 -42.64 32.81
N LYS A 1038 11.80 -43.03 32.33
CA LYS A 1038 11.52 -43.17 30.90
C LYS A 1038 11.33 -41.79 30.26
N VAL A 1039 11.69 -41.67 28.98
CA VAL A 1039 11.49 -40.43 28.21
C VAL A 1039 9.99 -40.17 28.06
N GLN A 1040 9.58 -38.92 28.26
CA GLN A 1040 8.24 -38.42 28.01
C GLN A 1040 8.20 -37.65 26.68
N GLU A 1041 9.16 -36.76 26.46
CA GLU A 1041 9.18 -35.86 25.31
C GLU A 1041 10.62 -35.64 24.85
N GLU A 1042 10.84 -35.66 23.54
CA GLU A 1042 12.05 -35.21 22.87
C GLU A 1042 11.63 -34.12 21.89
N GLU A 1043 11.83 -32.86 22.24
CA GLU A 1043 11.45 -31.73 21.40
C GLU A 1043 12.69 -31.10 20.78
N ALA A 1044 12.73 -31.03 19.45
CA ALA A 1044 13.82 -30.38 18.75
C ALA A 1044 13.57 -28.87 18.67
N TYR A 1045 14.54 -28.06 19.09
CA TYR A 1045 14.49 -26.60 19.10
C TYR A 1045 15.62 -25.98 18.30
N ALA A 1046 15.30 -24.87 17.63
CA ALA A 1046 16.27 -23.91 17.11
C ALA A 1046 15.67 -22.50 17.22
N PHE A 1047 16.48 -21.53 17.64
CA PHE A 1047 16.07 -20.12 17.75
C PHE A 1047 14.90 -19.88 18.73
N ASP A 1048 14.84 -20.66 19.83
CA ASP A 1048 13.71 -20.69 20.78
C ASP A 1048 12.39 -21.27 20.25
N GLU A 1049 12.39 -21.73 19.00
CA GLU A 1049 11.22 -22.28 18.34
C GLU A 1049 11.37 -23.79 18.13
N LEU A 1050 10.25 -24.54 18.12
CA LEU A 1050 10.26 -25.94 17.70
C LEU A 1050 10.78 -26.02 16.25
N HIS A 1051 11.79 -26.87 16.03
CA HIS A 1051 12.49 -26.99 14.76
C HIS A 1051 13.05 -28.39 14.56
N GLY A 1052 12.50 -29.11 13.59
CA GLY A 1052 12.81 -30.51 13.32
C GLY A 1052 11.76 -31.45 13.90
N ARG A 1053 12.18 -32.68 14.18
CA ARG A 1053 11.31 -33.79 14.57
C ARG A 1053 11.24 -33.88 16.09
N SER A 1054 10.04 -33.79 16.64
CA SER A 1054 9.73 -33.95 18.06
C SER A 1054 8.96 -35.26 18.29
N ARG A 1055 9.23 -35.94 19.41
CA ARG A 1055 8.63 -37.23 19.77
C ARG A 1055 8.03 -37.16 21.16
N TYR A 1056 6.87 -37.78 21.33
CA TYR A 1056 6.14 -37.83 22.58
C TYR A 1056 5.84 -39.30 22.90
N TYR A 1057 6.07 -39.70 24.14
CA TYR A 1057 6.06 -41.08 24.60
C TYR A 1057 5.06 -41.24 25.74
N ARG A 1058 4.48 -42.44 25.87
CA ARG A 1058 3.61 -42.81 26.99
C ARG A 1058 4.43 -43.12 28.25
N PRO A 1059 3.80 -43.18 29.45
CA PRO A 1059 4.49 -43.56 30.69
C PRO A 1059 5.19 -44.92 30.67
N ASP A 1060 4.77 -45.84 29.79
CA ASP A 1060 5.40 -47.14 29.57
C ASP A 1060 6.61 -47.11 28.61
N GLY A 1061 6.92 -45.96 28.00
CA GLY A 1061 8.03 -45.75 27.07
C GLY A 1061 7.69 -46.03 25.60
N THR A 1062 6.46 -46.41 25.28
CA THR A 1062 6.02 -46.57 23.88
C THR A 1062 5.81 -45.21 23.22
N LEU A 1063 6.13 -45.09 21.94
CA LEU A 1063 5.93 -43.86 21.17
C LEU A 1063 4.43 -43.57 21.04
N GLU A 1064 4.00 -42.37 21.42
CA GLU A 1064 2.61 -41.91 21.30
C GLU A 1064 2.39 -41.16 20.01
N ARG A 1065 3.23 -40.15 19.75
CA ARG A 1065 3.17 -39.37 18.52
C ARG A 1065 4.52 -38.75 18.16
N GLU A 1066 4.60 -38.34 16.91
CA GLU A 1066 5.73 -37.67 16.33
C GLU A 1066 5.28 -36.49 15.49
N GLU A 1067 5.94 -35.35 15.66
CA GLU A 1067 5.59 -34.08 15.03
C GLU A 1067 6.82 -33.48 14.35
N THR A 1068 6.61 -32.80 13.22
CA THR A 1068 7.70 -32.09 12.52
C THR A 1068 7.38 -30.61 12.48
N PHE A 1069 8.31 -29.80 12.99
CA PHE A 1069 8.19 -28.35 13.08
C PHE A 1069 9.27 -27.63 12.27
N ARG A 1070 8.99 -26.40 11.88
CA ARG A 1070 9.95 -25.47 11.30
C ARG A 1070 9.60 -24.06 11.73
N CYS A 1071 10.47 -23.45 12.53
CA CYS A 1071 10.23 -22.11 13.08
C CYS A 1071 8.91 -22.04 13.89
N GLY A 1072 8.63 -23.06 14.71
CA GLY A 1072 7.43 -23.12 15.55
C GLY A 1072 6.19 -23.63 14.81
N GLU A 1073 6.19 -23.57 13.48
CA GLU A 1073 5.08 -24.03 12.65
C GLU A 1073 5.17 -25.52 12.33
N LYS A 1074 4.02 -26.22 12.32
CA LYS A 1074 3.96 -27.62 11.85
C LYS A 1074 4.25 -27.67 10.35
N ALA A 1075 5.35 -28.33 9.98
CA ALA A 1075 5.93 -28.31 8.63
C ALA A 1075 6.08 -29.70 7.99
N GLY A 1076 5.59 -30.75 8.67
CA GLY A 1076 5.56 -32.12 8.16
C GLY A 1076 4.41 -32.92 8.80
N PRO A 1077 4.26 -34.21 8.45
CA PRO A 1077 3.19 -35.03 8.98
C PRO A 1077 3.33 -35.19 10.50
N THR A 1078 2.21 -35.16 11.21
CA THR A 1078 2.13 -35.68 12.58
C THR A 1078 1.68 -37.13 12.52
N VAL A 1079 2.49 -38.06 13.02
CA VAL A 1079 2.13 -39.49 13.08
C VAL A 1079 1.80 -39.88 14.51
N TYR A 1080 0.65 -40.51 14.70
CA TYR A 1080 0.22 -41.06 15.99
C TYR A 1080 0.37 -42.58 15.94
N TYR A 1081 0.76 -43.19 17.05
CA TYR A 1081 1.02 -44.62 17.17
C TYR A 1081 0.13 -45.26 18.22
N ASP A 1082 -0.19 -46.55 18.10
CA ASP A 1082 -0.86 -47.31 19.17
C ASP A 1082 0.12 -47.74 20.26
N ALA A 1083 -0.37 -48.44 21.29
CA ALA A 1083 0.45 -48.99 22.37
C ALA A 1083 1.43 -50.08 21.87
N GLN A 1084 1.23 -50.62 20.68
CA GLN A 1084 2.10 -51.60 20.04
C GLN A 1084 3.14 -50.94 19.10
N GLY A 1085 3.12 -49.61 18.96
CA GLY A 1085 4.04 -48.86 18.11
C GLY A 1085 3.68 -48.87 16.62
N LYS A 1086 2.47 -49.28 16.25
CA LYS A 1086 1.98 -49.22 14.87
C LYS A 1086 1.36 -47.84 14.59
N PRO A 1087 1.60 -47.23 13.42
CA PRO A 1087 0.93 -45.99 13.04
C PRO A 1087 -0.59 -46.15 13.05
N LEU A 1088 -1.27 -45.34 13.86
CA LEU A 1088 -2.72 -45.22 13.95
C LEU A 1088 -3.27 -44.17 12.99
N ARG A 1089 -2.54 -43.06 12.82
CA ARG A 1089 -3.03 -41.88 12.10
C ARG A 1089 -1.89 -40.99 11.64
N THR A 1090 -2.04 -40.34 10.49
CA THR A 1090 -1.13 -39.28 10.02
C THR A 1090 -1.90 -38.01 9.66
N ASP A 1091 -1.57 -36.88 10.29
CA ASP A 1091 -2.12 -35.56 9.98
C ASP A 1091 -1.14 -34.75 9.12
N PHE A 1092 -1.64 -34.15 8.03
CA PHE A 1092 -0.85 -33.33 7.10
C PHE A 1092 -1.24 -31.85 7.20
N TYR A 1093 -0.23 -30.98 7.14
CA TYR A 1093 -0.37 -29.56 7.41
C TYR A 1093 -0.04 -28.70 6.17
N TRP A 1094 -0.80 -27.61 6.01
CA TRP A 1094 -0.53 -26.55 5.05
C TRP A 1094 -0.79 -25.20 5.71
N ASN A 1095 0.22 -24.32 5.71
CA ASN A 1095 0.17 -23.03 6.37
C ASN A 1095 -0.32 -23.16 7.83
N THR A 1096 0.32 -24.04 8.61
CA THR A 1096 0.00 -24.41 10.01
C THR A 1096 -1.31 -25.15 10.28
N HIS A 1097 -2.21 -25.26 9.30
CA HIS A 1097 -3.51 -25.93 9.50
C HIS A 1097 -3.49 -27.36 9.00
N VAL A 1098 -4.12 -28.28 9.75
CA VAL A 1098 -4.40 -29.64 9.26
C VAL A 1098 -5.32 -29.51 8.05
N TYR A 1099 -4.94 -30.04 6.89
CA TYR A 1099 -5.79 -30.07 5.69
C TYR A 1099 -6.21 -31.49 5.29
N GLU A 1100 -5.46 -32.51 5.72
CA GLU A 1100 -5.73 -33.93 5.43
C GLU A 1100 -5.31 -34.80 6.62
N THR A 1101 -6.08 -35.86 6.87
CA THR A 1101 -5.78 -36.90 7.88
C THR A 1101 -5.95 -38.27 7.23
N ARG A 1102 -4.98 -39.17 7.40
CA ARG A 1102 -4.97 -40.55 6.89
C ARG A 1102 -4.92 -41.59 8.00
#